data_AF-A0A4W3IQM8-F1
#
_entry.id   AF-A0A4W3IQM8-F1
#
_cell.length_a   1.000
_cell.length_b   1.000
_cell.length_c   1.000
_cell.angle_alpha   90.00
_cell.angle_beta   90.00
_cell.angle_gamma   90.00
#
_symmetry.space_group_name_H-M   'P 1'
#
loop_
_entity.id
_entity.type
_entity.pdbx_description
1 polymer ?
#
loop_
_entity_poly.entity_id
_entity_poly.type
_entity_poly.pdbx_seq_one_letter_code
_entity_poly.pdbx_strand_id
1 'polypeptide(L)'
;MDLNSSSNGGDHRHSSEERHCLLPESSASDLNKLGAAPCRRSNYCNGMRYKLLQEGDIQVCVIKHPRTFLSKILSSKFLRRWEPHHLTLADSSLASATPTGYMENAIWYSAVEDVQLLSWENAPKYCLQLTIPGGTVLLQAANSYLRDQWFHSLQWKKKIYKYKKVLSNPSRWEVVLKEIRTLVDMALSSPLQDDSIHQAPLEIVSKLLSEDFGKCPRLRLFTQEYILALNELNAGMEVVKKFIHSMHGPTGQCPHPRVLPNLVAVCLAAIYSCYEEFINSRDNSPSLKEIRNGCQQQCDRKPNLPLRLLHSSPDLVSQEVNSDTRMKSIIVNSTEIHVELERSSLVNQKLKGSTSSGSNNSSSNNSSKSNNSSSSSGNNSDSEPSLIDCLLVSPTCSTMVIELSPQAERVLGCYVEILKMLSDYDDWRPALASLLQPIPFPKEALAHVKFTKELKYVIQRFAEDPRQEVHSCLLSVRAGKDGWFQLYSPGGVACDDDGELFASMVHILMGSCYKTKKFLLSLAENKLGPCMLLALRGNQTMVEILCLMLEYNIIDNKDTQLQIISTLESTDVGKKMYEQLCDRQRELKELQRKGGPTRLTLPSKSTDADLARLLSSGSFGNLENLSLAFTNVTSACAEQLIKLPSLKQLNLWSTQFGDAGLRVLSEHLTSLQVLNLCETPVTDSGLLALSSMRSLCSLNMNSTKLSVDTYEDLKAKLPNLKEVDVRYTEAW
;
A
#
# COMPACT_ATOMS: atom_id res chain seq x y z
N MET A 1 9.09 -56.47 14.69
CA MET A 1 8.81 -56.44 13.24
C MET A 1 9.58 -55.25 12.68
N ASP A 2 10.84 -55.33 12.25
CA ASP A 2 11.59 -56.37 11.48
C ASP A 2 11.15 -56.44 10.00
N LEU A 3 11.99 -56.70 8.97
CA LEU A 3 13.46 -56.78 8.73
C LEU A 3 13.62 -56.94 7.16
N ASN A 4 14.71 -56.67 6.41
CA ASN A 4 16.03 -56.05 6.64
C ASN A 4 16.69 -55.71 5.26
N SER A 5 17.72 -54.84 5.23
CA SER A 5 18.82 -54.81 4.22
C SER A 5 18.44 -54.41 2.76
N SER A 6 19.36 -54.15 1.81
CA SER A 6 20.81 -54.42 1.75
C SER A 6 21.62 -53.36 0.96
N SER A 7 22.96 -53.53 0.95
CA SER A 7 23.95 -52.60 0.39
C SER A 7 24.49 -53.00 -0.99
N ASN A 8 25.00 -52.04 -1.76
CA ASN A 8 26.39 -52.08 -2.27
C ASN A 8 26.82 -50.73 -2.85
N GLY A 9 28.13 -50.49 -2.91
CA GLY A 9 28.74 -49.31 -3.52
C GLY A 9 29.66 -49.67 -4.69
N GLY A 10 30.12 -48.64 -5.42
CA GLY A 10 31.11 -48.76 -6.48
C GLY A 10 31.49 -47.40 -7.05
N ASP A 11 32.79 -47.07 -7.06
CA ASP A 11 33.33 -45.92 -7.77
C ASP A 11 33.13 -46.05 -9.29
N HIS A 12 32.99 -44.93 -10.00
CA HIS A 12 33.72 -44.70 -11.27
C HIS A 12 33.72 -43.21 -11.66
N ARG A 13 34.76 -42.79 -12.39
CA ARG A 13 34.98 -41.42 -12.87
C ARG A 13 34.49 -41.27 -14.32
N HIS A 14 33.80 -40.18 -14.64
CA HIS A 14 33.75 -39.52 -15.97
C HIS A 14 33.37 -38.04 -15.71
N SER A 15 34.08 -37.01 -16.17
CA SER A 15 34.46 -36.60 -17.54
C SER A 15 33.23 -36.30 -18.41
N SER A 16 32.98 -35.01 -18.66
CA SER A 16 31.88 -34.54 -19.51
C SER A 16 32.44 -33.64 -20.61
N GLU A 17 32.29 -34.06 -21.86
CA GLU A 17 32.62 -33.27 -23.05
C GLU A 17 31.39 -32.56 -23.61
N GLU A 18 31.64 -31.51 -24.40
CA GLU A 18 30.63 -30.65 -25.03
C GLU A 18 29.96 -31.33 -26.24
N ARG A 19 28.69 -30.99 -26.54
CA ARG A 19 28.11 -31.15 -27.89
C ARG A 19 27.18 -29.99 -28.27
N HIS A 20 27.33 -29.54 -29.52
CA HIS A 20 26.52 -28.49 -30.15
C HIS A 20 25.18 -29.01 -30.71
N CYS A 21 24.18 -28.12 -30.72
CA CYS A 21 23.18 -27.98 -31.78
C CYS A 21 23.19 -26.49 -32.19
N LEU A 22 23.57 -26.09 -33.41
CA LEU A 22 22.94 -26.30 -34.73
C LEU A 22 21.64 -25.49 -34.94
N LEU A 23 21.68 -24.58 -35.91
CA LEU A 23 20.62 -23.70 -36.40
C LEU A 23 20.02 -24.26 -37.71
N PRO A 24 18.78 -23.87 -38.07
CA PRO A 24 18.27 -24.00 -39.44
C PRO A 24 18.27 -22.65 -40.19
N GLU A 25 18.84 -22.68 -41.39
CA GLU A 25 18.57 -21.77 -42.52
C GLU A 25 17.28 -22.25 -43.26
N SER A 26 16.62 -21.51 -44.17
CA SER A 26 16.61 -20.10 -44.58
C SER A 26 15.34 -19.82 -45.41
N SER A 27 15.02 -18.56 -45.72
CA SER A 27 14.43 -18.10 -47.00
C SER A 27 14.19 -16.59 -46.99
N ALA A 28 14.14 -15.96 -48.17
CA ALA A 28 13.89 -14.53 -48.32
C ALA A 28 13.16 -14.22 -49.64
N SER A 29 12.24 -13.26 -49.62
CA SER A 29 11.61 -12.71 -50.83
C SER A 29 11.04 -11.30 -50.61
N ASP A 30 11.46 -10.39 -51.49
CA ASP A 30 10.78 -9.19 -51.98
C ASP A 30 10.61 -7.93 -51.11
N LEU A 31 10.54 -6.81 -51.85
CA LEU A 31 10.58 -5.44 -51.38
C LEU A 31 9.18 -4.83 -51.27
N ASN A 32 9.05 -3.82 -50.41
CA ASN A 32 8.46 -2.56 -50.87
C ASN A 32 9.04 -1.34 -50.13
N LYS A 33 9.19 -0.23 -50.84
CA LYS A 33 9.64 1.07 -50.29
C LYS A 33 8.43 1.99 -50.12
N LEU A 34 8.31 2.63 -48.98
CA LEU A 34 7.74 3.98 -48.84
C LEU A 34 8.35 4.67 -47.60
N GLY A 35 8.40 6.00 -47.61
CA GLY A 35 9.37 6.76 -46.82
C GLY A 35 8.99 7.03 -45.36
N ALA A 36 9.99 7.10 -44.48
CA ALA A 36 9.89 7.62 -43.12
C ALA A 36 10.83 8.83 -42.93
N ALA A 37 10.34 9.89 -42.30
CA ALA A 37 11.10 11.11 -42.03
C ALA A 37 12.16 10.89 -40.91
N PRO A 38 13.28 11.65 -40.90
CA PRO A 38 14.40 11.40 -39.99
C PRO A 38 14.10 11.84 -38.55
N CYS A 39 13.51 10.93 -37.76
CA CYS A 39 13.48 11.06 -36.31
C CYS A 39 14.92 11.05 -35.76
N ARG A 40 15.31 12.13 -35.07
CA ARG A 40 16.67 12.31 -34.54
C ARG A 40 16.97 11.28 -33.44
N ARG A 41 17.64 10.17 -33.79
CA ARG A 41 18.25 9.28 -32.80
C ARG A 41 19.34 10.02 -32.02
N SER A 42 19.25 9.99 -30.70
CA SER A 42 20.35 10.39 -29.82
C SER A 42 21.40 9.28 -29.84
N ASN A 43 22.56 9.52 -30.46
CA ASN A 43 23.64 8.54 -30.50
C ASN A 43 24.40 8.51 -29.17
N TYR A 44 24.17 7.48 -28.35
CA TYR A 44 25.02 7.16 -27.21
C TYR A 44 25.80 5.86 -27.43
N CYS A 45 27.13 6.00 -27.50
CA CYS A 45 28.14 5.00 -27.19
C CYS A 45 28.10 3.64 -27.94
N ASN A 46 28.32 3.67 -29.26
CA ASN A 46 28.74 2.48 -30.02
C ASN A 46 30.27 2.24 -29.87
N GLY A 47 30.74 2.03 -28.63
CA GLY A 47 32.16 1.97 -28.25
C GLY A 47 32.63 0.58 -27.80
N MET A 48 33.96 0.35 -27.81
CA MET A 48 34.57 -0.85 -27.23
C MET A 48 34.29 -0.94 -25.72
N ARG A 49 34.09 -2.17 -25.24
CA ARG A 49 33.80 -2.47 -23.83
C ARG A 49 34.92 -3.27 -23.17
N TYR A 50 35.09 -3.07 -21.87
CA TYR A 50 36.23 -3.57 -21.09
C TYR A 50 35.76 -4.31 -19.84
N LYS A 51 36.42 -5.39 -19.42
CA LYS A 51 36.17 -5.98 -18.09
C LYS A 51 36.88 -5.15 -17.01
N LEU A 52 36.30 -4.99 -15.83
CA LEU A 52 37.01 -4.38 -14.69
C LEU A 52 38.25 -5.23 -14.35
N LEU A 53 39.42 -4.60 -14.37
CA LEU A 53 40.67 -5.28 -14.05
C LEU A 53 40.84 -5.35 -12.52
N GLN A 54 41.35 -6.48 -12.04
CA GLN A 54 41.72 -6.67 -10.63
C GLN A 54 43.25 -6.74 -10.47
N GLU A 55 43.95 -7.38 -11.41
CA GLU A 55 45.40 -7.45 -11.46
C GLU A 55 45.91 -7.63 -12.90
N GLY A 56 47.22 -7.46 -13.13
CA GLY A 56 47.85 -7.75 -14.41
C GLY A 56 49.27 -7.19 -14.56
N ASP A 57 49.96 -7.63 -15.60
CA ASP A 57 51.32 -7.20 -15.92
C ASP A 57 51.34 -5.85 -16.65
N ILE A 58 52.21 -4.95 -16.21
CA ILE A 58 52.41 -3.63 -16.82
C ILE A 58 53.83 -3.11 -16.56
N GLN A 59 54.38 -2.32 -17.48
CA GLN A 59 55.70 -1.68 -17.27
C GLN A 59 55.53 -0.33 -16.57
N VAL A 60 56.33 -0.07 -15.54
CA VAL A 60 56.25 1.13 -14.69
C VAL A 60 57.52 1.98 -14.85
N CYS A 61 57.36 3.30 -14.91
CA CYS A 61 58.45 4.27 -14.92
C CYS A 61 58.07 5.50 -14.08
N VAL A 62 58.96 5.98 -13.19
CA VAL A 62 58.65 7.05 -12.24
C VAL A 62 59.55 8.27 -12.43
N ILE A 63 58.93 9.42 -12.71
CA ILE A 63 59.59 10.71 -12.90
C ILE A 63 59.40 11.54 -11.62
N LYS A 64 60.46 11.66 -10.80
CA LYS A 64 60.47 12.40 -9.52
C LYS A 64 60.62 13.92 -9.69
N HIS A 65 59.92 14.51 -10.66
CA HIS A 65 59.94 15.96 -10.94
C HIS A 65 58.51 16.51 -11.07
N PRO A 66 58.05 17.38 -10.15
CA PRO A 66 56.62 17.64 -9.99
C PRO A 66 55.99 18.62 -10.99
N ARG A 67 56.75 19.29 -11.88
CA ARG A 67 56.16 20.34 -12.74
C ARG A 67 56.93 20.80 -14.01
N THR A 68 57.73 19.96 -14.68
CA THR A 68 58.48 20.38 -15.91
C THR A 68 58.47 19.35 -17.05
N PHE A 69 58.11 19.83 -18.25
CA PHE A 69 58.29 19.21 -19.59
C PHE A 69 58.45 17.67 -19.65
N LEU A 70 57.40 16.96 -19.23
CA LEU A 70 57.21 15.51 -19.42
C LEU A 70 57.54 15.06 -20.86
N SER A 71 57.14 15.85 -21.86
CA SER A 71 57.45 15.62 -23.28
C SER A 71 58.96 15.66 -23.60
N LYS A 72 59.75 16.56 -23.00
CA LYS A 72 61.20 16.62 -23.21
C LYS A 72 61.92 15.44 -22.52
N ILE A 73 61.50 15.10 -21.30
CA ILE A 73 62.05 13.95 -20.57
C ILE A 73 61.76 12.64 -21.32
N LEU A 74 60.52 12.46 -21.80
CA LEU A 74 60.10 11.33 -22.63
C LEU A 74 60.53 11.42 -24.11
N SER A 75 61.28 12.45 -24.52
CA SER A 75 62.04 12.45 -25.77
C SER A 75 63.48 11.95 -25.58
N SER A 76 64.10 12.15 -24.41
CA SER A 76 65.45 11.65 -24.12
C SER A 76 65.50 10.12 -24.08
N LYS A 77 66.59 9.51 -24.58
CA LYS A 77 66.86 8.07 -24.44
C LYS A 77 67.46 7.70 -23.08
N PHE A 78 68.06 8.66 -22.36
CA PHE A 78 68.92 8.40 -21.20
C PHE A 78 68.21 8.44 -19.83
N LEU A 79 66.92 8.76 -19.80
CA LEU A 79 66.15 8.97 -18.56
C LEU A 79 64.93 8.04 -18.41
N ARG A 80 64.89 6.94 -19.16
CA ARG A 80 63.75 5.98 -19.17
C ARG A 80 64.18 4.60 -18.71
N ARG A 81 64.08 4.34 -17.41
CA ARG A 81 64.13 2.99 -16.81
C ARG A 81 62.68 2.51 -16.62
N TRP A 82 62.28 1.52 -17.41
CA TRP A 82 61.01 0.82 -17.24
C TRP A 82 61.25 -0.46 -16.45
N GLU A 83 60.41 -0.73 -15.46
CA GLU A 83 60.47 -1.93 -14.62
C GLU A 83 59.18 -2.73 -14.81
N PRO A 84 59.25 -4.05 -15.07
CA PRO A 84 58.06 -4.88 -15.23
C PRO A 84 57.47 -5.22 -13.86
N HIS A 85 56.19 -4.88 -13.67
CA HIS A 85 55.47 -5.19 -12.45
C HIS A 85 54.15 -5.92 -12.74
N HIS A 86 53.87 -6.93 -11.94
CA HIS A 86 52.50 -7.38 -11.77
C HIS A 86 51.84 -6.45 -10.74
N LEU A 87 50.79 -5.74 -11.14
CA LEU A 87 50.10 -4.76 -10.29
C LEU A 87 48.69 -5.24 -9.94
N THR A 88 48.28 -5.03 -8.68
CA THR A 88 46.97 -5.42 -8.14
C THR A 88 46.20 -4.18 -7.70
N LEU A 89 44.96 -4.04 -8.18
CA LEU A 89 44.01 -2.99 -7.83
C LEU A 89 43.26 -3.35 -6.54
N ALA A 90 43.98 -3.30 -5.42
CA ALA A 90 43.39 -3.44 -4.09
C ALA A 90 42.37 -2.32 -3.79
N ASP A 91 41.72 -2.38 -2.63
CA ASP A 91 40.56 -1.52 -2.32
C ASP A 91 40.90 -0.11 -1.82
N SER A 92 42.17 0.12 -1.44
CA SER A 92 42.68 1.42 -0.95
C SER A 92 43.92 1.92 -1.70
N SER A 93 44.59 1.05 -2.45
CA SER A 93 45.87 1.33 -3.10
C SER A 93 46.09 0.48 -4.37
N LEU A 94 46.99 0.96 -5.22
CA LEU A 94 47.67 0.23 -6.28
C LEU A 94 48.93 -0.39 -5.68
N ALA A 95 48.98 -1.72 -5.57
CA ALA A 95 50.13 -2.46 -5.05
C ALA A 95 50.81 -3.27 -6.17
N SER A 96 52.03 -3.75 -5.94
CA SER A 96 52.69 -4.73 -6.81
C SER A 96 52.94 -6.04 -6.09
N ALA A 97 52.70 -7.16 -6.78
CA ALA A 97 53.16 -8.48 -6.32
C ALA A 97 54.69 -8.66 -6.46
N THR A 98 55.37 -7.75 -7.19
CA THR A 98 56.82 -7.59 -7.22
C THR A 98 57.21 -6.23 -6.59
N PRO A 99 57.17 -6.10 -5.25
CA PRO A 99 57.45 -4.83 -4.55
C PRO A 99 58.95 -4.52 -4.51
N THR A 100 59.50 -4.15 -5.66
CA THR A 100 60.90 -3.77 -5.86
C THR A 100 61.00 -2.46 -6.63
N GLY A 101 62.18 -1.83 -6.61
CA GLY A 101 62.47 -0.65 -7.44
C GLY A 101 61.47 0.48 -7.22
N TYR A 102 60.80 0.91 -8.29
CA TYR A 102 59.83 2.01 -8.23
C TYR A 102 58.49 1.68 -7.54
N MET A 103 58.19 0.41 -7.27
CA MET A 103 56.92 -0.04 -6.66
C MET A 103 57.10 -0.78 -5.32
N GLU A 104 58.22 -0.55 -4.63
CA GLU A 104 58.48 -1.01 -3.25
C GLU A 104 57.36 -0.63 -2.25
N ASN A 105 56.71 0.52 -2.46
CA ASN A 105 55.60 1.00 -1.65
C ASN A 105 54.32 1.15 -2.49
N ALA A 106 53.19 0.71 -1.95
CA ALA A 106 51.89 0.79 -2.64
C ALA A 106 51.39 2.25 -2.74
N ILE A 107 50.85 2.61 -3.91
CA ILE A 107 50.32 3.95 -4.19
C ILE A 107 48.85 4.01 -3.75
N TRP A 108 48.60 4.66 -2.62
CA TRP A 108 47.25 4.90 -2.10
C TRP A 108 46.42 5.75 -3.07
N TYR A 109 45.15 5.39 -3.30
CA TYR A 109 44.28 6.18 -4.20
C TYR A 109 44.02 7.60 -3.71
N SER A 110 44.20 7.88 -2.41
CA SER A 110 44.21 9.24 -1.84
C SER A 110 45.39 10.10 -2.30
N ALA A 111 46.46 9.51 -2.80
CA ALA A 111 47.64 10.21 -3.32
C ALA A 111 47.63 10.36 -4.85
N VAL A 112 46.65 9.79 -5.58
CA VAL A 112 46.56 9.94 -7.03
C VAL A 112 45.77 11.20 -7.37
N GLU A 113 46.46 12.28 -7.76
CA GLU A 113 45.84 13.56 -8.12
C GLU A 113 45.01 13.43 -9.39
N ASP A 114 45.57 12.86 -10.46
CA ASP A 114 44.89 12.69 -11.76
C ASP A 114 45.35 11.42 -12.52
N VAL A 115 44.54 10.98 -13.48
CA VAL A 115 44.73 9.81 -14.34
C VAL A 115 44.48 10.21 -15.80
N GLN A 116 45.52 10.26 -16.63
CA GLN A 116 45.45 10.76 -18.02
C GLN A 116 46.01 9.75 -19.03
N LEU A 117 45.48 9.81 -20.27
CA LEU A 117 46.03 9.14 -21.44
C LEU A 117 47.10 10.05 -22.08
N LEU A 118 48.26 9.49 -22.46
CA LEU A 118 49.35 10.27 -23.05
C LEU A 118 49.14 10.49 -24.55
N SER A 119 48.93 11.75 -24.95
CA SER A 119 48.59 12.17 -26.32
C SER A 119 49.44 13.34 -26.83
N TRP A 120 50.63 13.03 -27.35
CA TRP A 120 51.41 13.90 -28.24
C TRP A 120 52.17 13.04 -29.26
N GLU A 121 52.65 13.64 -30.36
CA GLU A 121 53.17 12.91 -31.54
C GLU A 121 54.29 11.89 -31.20
N ASN A 122 55.19 12.26 -30.29
CA ASN A 122 56.29 11.42 -29.79
C ASN A 122 55.98 10.74 -28.44
N ALA A 123 54.71 10.49 -28.10
CA ALA A 123 54.35 9.81 -26.85
C ALA A 123 54.72 8.31 -26.91
N PRO A 124 55.19 7.70 -25.80
CA PRO A 124 55.43 6.26 -25.75
C PRO A 124 54.10 5.50 -25.94
N LYS A 125 54.11 4.48 -26.82
CA LYS A 125 52.89 3.76 -27.21
C LYS A 125 52.23 3.09 -26.01
N TYR A 126 50.90 3.14 -25.99
CA TYR A 126 50.04 2.47 -25.00
C TYR A 126 50.27 2.87 -23.53
N CYS A 127 50.71 4.11 -23.29
CA CYS A 127 51.03 4.60 -21.94
C CYS A 127 49.88 5.40 -21.27
N LEU A 128 49.86 5.30 -19.95
CA LEU A 128 49.02 6.04 -19.00
C LEU A 128 49.90 6.91 -18.10
N GLN A 129 49.31 7.99 -17.58
CA GLN A 129 49.93 8.89 -16.63
C GLN A 129 49.13 8.95 -15.32
N LEU A 130 49.79 8.69 -14.20
CA LEU A 130 49.29 8.92 -12.84
C LEU A 130 50.09 10.06 -12.20
N THR A 131 49.42 11.16 -11.85
CA THR A 131 50.04 12.28 -11.13
C THR A 131 49.94 12.04 -9.63
N ILE A 132 51.05 12.17 -8.89
CA ILE A 132 51.12 11.96 -7.43
C ILE A 132 51.95 13.08 -6.75
N PRO A 133 51.71 13.39 -5.47
CA PRO A 133 52.58 14.28 -4.71
C PRO A 133 54.04 13.83 -4.76
N GLY A 134 54.89 14.64 -5.40
CA GLY A 134 56.32 14.36 -5.59
C GLY A 134 56.72 13.81 -6.96
N GLY A 135 55.79 13.52 -7.89
CA GLY A 135 56.16 13.08 -9.23
C GLY A 135 55.05 12.57 -10.13
N THR A 136 55.44 11.80 -11.13
CA THR A 136 54.53 11.17 -12.10
C THR A 136 54.93 9.71 -12.28
N VAL A 137 53.95 8.82 -12.17
CA VAL A 137 54.09 7.39 -12.49
C VAL A 137 53.49 7.15 -13.87
N LEU A 138 54.26 6.52 -14.74
CA LEU A 138 53.87 6.15 -16.09
C LEU A 138 53.67 4.63 -16.13
N LEU A 139 52.55 4.19 -16.70
CA LEU A 139 52.22 2.78 -16.85
C LEU A 139 52.10 2.45 -18.35
N GLN A 140 52.93 1.55 -18.87
CA GLN A 140 52.93 1.14 -20.28
C GLN A 140 52.34 -0.26 -20.44
N ALA A 141 51.15 -0.33 -21.05
CA ALA A 141 50.47 -1.57 -21.36
C ALA A 141 50.95 -2.18 -22.70
N ALA A 142 50.74 -3.48 -22.90
CA ALA A 142 51.20 -4.18 -24.10
C ALA A 142 50.45 -3.79 -25.39
N ASN A 143 49.19 -3.32 -25.28
CA ASN A 143 48.38 -2.88 -26.42
C ASN A 143 47.36 -1.78 -26.00
N SER A 144 46.65 -1.21 -26.96
CA SER A 144 45.67 -0.14 -26.73
C SER A 144 44.46 -0.58 -25.91
N TYR A 145 43.97 -1.81 -26.11
CA TYR A 145 42.83 -2.35 -25.35
C TYR A 145 43.17 -2.44 -23.86
N LEU A 146 44.34 -2.98 -23.52
CA LEU A 146 44.84 -3.05 -22.15
C LEU A 146 45.09 -1.66 -21.56
N ARG A 147 45.64 -0.71 -22.33
CA ARG A 147 45.78 0.69 -21.88
C ARG A 147 44.43 1.27 -21.45
N ASP A 148 43.40 1.11 -22.27
CA ASP A 148 42.08 1.70 -22.01
C ASP A 148 41.32 0.94 -20.91
N GLN A 149 41.50 -0.38 -20.81
CA GLN A 149 41.03 -1.20 -19.70
C GLN A 149 41.67 -0.77 -18.36
N TRP A 150 42.99 -0.59 -18.31
CA TRP A 150 43.70 -0.06 -17.14
C TRP A 150 43.23 1.36 -16.80
N PHE A 151 43.06 2.25 -17.79
CA PHE A 151 42.57 3.62 -17.61
C PHE A 151 41.22 3.65 -16.90
N HIS A 152 40.22 2.96 -17.45
CA HIS A 152 38.87 2.95 -16.88
C HIS A 152 38.83 2.23 -15.52
N SER A 153 39.57 1.14 -15.35
CA SER A 153 39.65 0.41 -14.07
C SER A 153 40.29 1.25 -12.95
N LEU A 154 41.37 1.99 -13.25
CA LEU A 154 42.01 2.91 -12.31
C LEU A 154 41.11 4.11 -11.97
N GLN A 155 40.41 4.68 -12.95
CA GLN A 155 39.43 5.74 -12.70
C GLN A 155 38.27 5.25 -11.81
N TRP A 156 37.75 4.05 -12.06
CA TRP A 156 36.71 3.43 -11.24
C TRP A 156 37.18 3.19 -9.79
N LYS A 157 38.30 2.48 -9.59
CA LYS A 157 38.88 2.20 -8.27
C LYS A 157 39.23 3.46 -7.49
N LYS A 158 39.77 4.50 -8.14
CA LYS A 158 40.03 5.81 -7.53
C LYS A 158 38.74 6.50 -7.05
N LYS A 159 37.68 6.55 -7.88
CA LYS A 159 36.41 7.19 -7.48
C LYS A 159 35.69 6.39 -6.40
N ILE A 160 35.64 5.05 -6.48
CA ILE A 160 34.94 4.24 -5.47
C ILE A 160 35.63 4.31 -4.10
N TYR A 161 36.97 4.39 -4.04
CA TYR A 161 37.69 4.65 -2.79
C TYR A 161 37.37 6.04 -2.21
N LYS A 162 37.40 7.10 -3.04
CA LYS A 162 37.01 8.45 -2.63
C LYS A 162 35.59 8.47 -2.07
N TYR A 163 34.66 7.78 -2.73
CA TYR A 163 33.28 7.60 -2.30
C TYR A 163 33.14 6.83 -0.97
N LYS A 164 33.80 5.67 -0.81
CA LYS A 164 33.81 4.91 0.46
C LYS A 164 34.24 5.82 1.62
N LYS A 165 35.30 6.63 1.42
CA LYS A 165 35.78 7.62 2.41
C LYS A 165 34.78 8.75 2.69
N VAL A 166 34.04 9.22 1.69
CA VAL A 166 32.99 10.26 1.83
C VAL A 166 31.77 9.73 2.60
N LEU A 167 31.39 8.47 2.43
CA LEU A 167 30.36 7.83 3.27
C LEU A 167 30.78 7.66 4.74
N SER A 168 32.06 7.36 5.00
CA SER A 168 32.55 7.10 6.36
C SER A 168 32.66 8.36 7.23
N ASN A 169 32.57 9.57 6.65
CA ASN A 169 32.58 10.82 7.41
C ASN A 169 31.69 11.89 6.72
N PRO A 170 30.35 11.81 6.90
CA PRO A 170 29.37 12.62 6.19
C PRO A 170 29.22 14.06 6.76
N SER A 171 30.33 14.76 6.97
CA SER A 171 30.37 16.11 7.57
C SER A 171 29.70 17.20 6.72
N ARG A 172 29.54 17.01 5.40
CA ARG A 172 28.78 17.91 4.51
C ARG A 172 27.99 17.14 3.45
N TRP A 173 26.69 17.01 3.66
CA TRP A 173 25.79 16.26 2.79
C TRP A 173 25.77 16.74 1.32
N GLU A 174 25.99 18.02 1.07
CA GLU A 174 26.08 18.58 -0.29
C GLU A 174 27.22 17.97 -1.11
N VAL A 175 28.35 17.69 -0.45
CA VAL A 175 29.51 17.05 -1.08
C VAL A 175 29.20 15.57 -1.33
N VAL A 176 28.57 14.90 -0.35
CA VAL A 176 28.09 13.51 -0.47
C VAL A 176 27.20 13.36 -1.72
N LEU A 177 26.16 14.18 -1.87
CA LEU A 177 25.26 14.13 -3.03
C LEU A 177 25.97 14.43 -4.37
N LYS A 178 26.91 15.39 -4.40
CA LYS A 178 27.65 15.71 -5.63
C LYS A 178 28.58 14.57 -6.06
N GLU A 179 29.31 13.98 -5.12
CA GLU A 179 30.21 12.86 -5.40
C GLU A 179 29.44 11.61 -5.80
N ILE A 180 28.28 11.33 -5.17
CA ILE A 180 27.43 10.19 -5.52
C ILE A 180 26.79 10.40 -6.91
N ARG A 181 26.29 11.60 -7.25
CA ARG A 181 25.87 11.89 -8.64
C ARG A 181 27.02 11.63 -9.63
N THR A 182 28.22 12.13 -9.34
CA THR A 182 29.43 11.92 -10.17
C THR A 182 29.87 10.44 -10.28
N LEU A 183 29.43 9.58 -9.35
CA LEU A 183 29.65 8.14 -9.36
C LEU A 183 28.53 7.40 -10.14
N VAL A 184 27.28 7.82 -10.00
CA VAL A 184 26.15 7.36 -10.81
C VAL A 184 26.38 7.70 -12.29
N ASP A 185 26.66 8.97 -12.60
CA ASP A 185 26.96 9.44 -13.96
C ASP A 185 28.09 8.60 -14.59
N MET A 186 29.10 8.23 -13.79
CA MET A 186 30.19 7.35 -14.23
C MET A 186 29.75 5.90 -14.41
N ALA A 187 28.93 5.32 -13.52
CA ALA A 187 28.42 3.96 -13.68
C ALA A 187 27.49 3.81 -14.90
N LEU A 188 26.75 4.87 -15.25
CA LEU A 188 25.87 4.93 -16.42
C LEU A 188 26.63 5.18 -17.74
N SER A 189 27.76 5.89 -17.70
CA SER A 189 28.56 6.25 -18.89
C SER A 189 29.87 5.45 -19.08
N SER A 190 30.19 4.56 -18.15
CA SER A 190 31.40 3.73 -18.21
C SER A 190 31.33 2.68 -19.32
N PRO A 191 32.41 2.46 -20.10
CA PRO A 191 32.52 1.34 -21.02
C PRO A 191 32.89 0.01 -20.33
N LEU A 192 32.96 -0.03 -18.99
CA LEU A 192 33.26 -1.23 -18.23
C LEU A 192 32.02 -2.14 -18.10
N GLN A 193 32.20 -3.45 -18.31
CA GLN A 193 31.21 -4.50 -18.06
C GLN A 193 31.67 -5.35 -16.88
N ASP A 194 31.11 -5.08 -15.70
CA ASP A 194 31.28 -5.86 -14.48
C ASP A 194 30.10 -5.56 -13.54
N ASP A 195 29.46 -6.58 -12.98
CA ASP A 195 28.23 -6.38 -12.19
C ASP A 195 28.45 -5.52 -10.94
N SER A 196 29.68 -5.51 -10.38
CA SER A 196 30.04 -4.64 -9.25
C SER A 196 29.91 -3.13 -9.56
N ILE A 197 29.94 -2.75 -10.84
CA ILE A 197 29.85 -1.37 -11.30
C ILE A 197 28.40 -0.86 -11.27
N HIS A 198 27.44 -1.75 -11.53
CA HIS A 198 26.02 -1.45 -11.40
C HIS A 198 25.54 -1.66 -9.96
N GLN A 199 26.08 -2.66 -9.24
CA GLN A 199 25.76 -2.95 -7.86
C GLN A 199 26.22 -1.85 -6.88
N ALA A 200 27.42 -1.28 -7.07
CA ALA A 200 27.94 -0.27 -6.15
C ALA A 200 26.99 0.95 -5.99
N PRO A 201 26.44 1.57 -7.06
CA PRO A 201 25.33 2.54 -7.00
C PRO A 201 24.10 2.09 -6.19
N LEU A 202 23.69 0.82 -6.30
CA LEU A 202 22.51 0.28 -5.61
C LEU A 202 22.76 0.17 -4.10
N GLU A 203 23.96 -0.27 -3.69
CA GLU A 203 24.39 -0.29 -2.29
C GLU A 203 24.40 1.11 -1.65
N ILE A 204 24.76 2.15 -2.43
CA ILE A 204 24.69 3.54 -1.96
C ILE A 204 23.26 3.88 -1.58
N VAL A 205 22.33 3.70 -2.52
CA VAL A 205 20.95 4.14 -2.33
C VAL A 205 20.23 3.26 -1.30
N SER A 206 20.64 2.01 -1.13
CA SER A 206 20.22 1.16 -0.01
C SER A 206 20.61 1.74 1.35
N LYS A 207 21.89 2.10 1.53
CA LYS A 207 22.35 2.75 2.76
C LYS A 207 21.66 4.10 2.99
N LEU A 208 21.47 4.88 1.92
CA LEU A 208 20.79 6.19 1.97
C LEU A 208 19.29 6.07 2.30
N LEU A 209 18.60 5.02 1.84
CA LEU A 209 17.21 4.74 2.20
C LEU A 209 17.04 4.31 3.66
N SER A 210 18.13 3.99 4.36
CA SER A 210 18.14 3.74 5.80
C SER A 210 18.29 5.03 6.64
N GLU A 211 18.77 6.11 6.03
CA GLU A 211 18.91 7.42 6.67
C GLU A 211 17.56 8.14 6.85
N ASP A 212 17.57 9.20 7.65
CA ASP A 212 16.42 10.02 7.97
C ASP A 212 16.23 11.15 6.95
N PHE A 213 15.24 10.99 6.05
CA PHE A 213 14.92 11.97 5.01
C PHE A 213 14.46 13.32 5.56
N GLY A 214 13.94 13.38 6.79
CA GLY A 214 13.56 14.63 7.46
C GLY A 214 14.75 15.58 7.67
N LYS A 215 15.96 15.03 7.81
CA LYS A 215 17.21 15.79 7.96
C LYS A 215 17.77 16.31 6.63
N CYS A 216 17.36 15.75 5.49
CA CYS A 216 17.78 16.26 4.19
C CYS A 216 16.77 16.00 3.05
N PRO A 217 15.86 16.94 2.77
CA PRO A 217 14.93 16.85 1.63
C PRO A 217 15.61 16.71 0.26
N ARG A 218 16.88 17.16 0.12
CA ARG A 218 17.68 16.97 -1.10
C ARG A 218 18.01 15.49 -1.37
N LEU A 219 18.00 14.63 -0.34
CA LEU A 219 18.22 13.20 -0.48
C LEU A 219 17.06 12.52 -1.22
N ARG A 220 15.81 12.83 -0.83
CA ARG A 220 14.61 12.31 -1.51
C ARG A 220 14.63 12.63 -3.01
N LEU A 221 15.00 13.86 -3.36
CA LEU A 221 15.17 14.27 -4.76
C LEU A 221 16.32 13.51 -5.45
N PHE A 222 17.47 13.31 -4.77
CA PHE A 222 18.55 12.51 -5.35
C PHE A 222 18.12 11.06 -5.66
N THR A 223 17.41 10.41 -4.73
CA THR A 223 16.87 9.06 -4.94
C THR A 223 15.84 9.03 -6.08
N GLN A 224 15.02 10.08 -6.22
CA GLN A 224 14.07 10.24 -7.32
C GLN A 224 14.77 10.31 -8.69
N GLU A 225 15.79 11.15 -8.82
CA GLU A 225 16.58 11.29 -10.06
C GLU A 225 17.31 9.97 -10.39
N TYR A 226 17.84 9.28 -9.36
CA TYR A 226 18.55 8.02 -9.51
C TYR A 226 17.67 6.87 -10.01
N ILE A 227 16.48 6.69 -9.42
CA ILE A 227 15.54 5.64 -9.84
C ILE A 227 15.07 5.86 -11.28
N LEU A 228 14.86 7.12 -11.70
CA LEU A 228 14.57 7.45 -13.09
C LEU A 228 15.75 7.13 -14.02
N ALA A 229 16.98 7.47 -13.64
CA ALA A 229 18.18 7.15 -14.41
C ALA A 229 18.45 5.64 -14.51
N LEU A 230 18.07 4.84 -13.51
CA LEU A 230 18.07 3.37 -13.61
C LEU A 230 17.04 2.87 -14.62
N ASN A 231 15.85 3.47 -14.65
CA ASN A 231 14.78 3.10 -15.59
C ASN A 231 15.09 3.52 -17.05
N GLU A 232 16.02 4.44 -17.27
CA GLU A 232 16.53 4.83 -18.60
C GLU A 232 17.69 3.94 -19.12
N LEU A 233 18.16 2.96 -18.33
CA LEU A 233 19.13 1.95 -18.80
C LEU A 233 18.53 0.97 -19.81
N ASN A 234 19.37 0.28 -20.58
CA ASN A 234 18.97 -0.70 -21.61
C ASN A 234 18.10 -1.89 -21.10
N ALA A 235 18.04 -2.13 -19.79
CA ALA A 235 17.17 -3.13 -19.16
C ALA A 235 15.98 -2.52 -18.37
N GLY A 236 15.89 -1.19 -18.31
CA GLY A 236 14.79 -0.42 -17.75
C GLY A 236 14.26 -0.92 -16.39
N MET A 237 12.95 -1.14 -16.33
CA MET A 237 12.22 -1.53 -15.12
C MET A 237 12.77 -2.82 -14.46
N GLU A 238 13.40 -3.74 -15.20
CA GLU A 238 13.99 -4.95 -14.61
C GLU A 238 15.17 -4.63 -13.67
N VAL A 239 15.88 -3.52 -13.90
CA VAL A 239 16.92 -3.02 -12.98
C VAL A 239 16.27 -2.45 -11.71
N VAL A 240 15.16 -1.73 -11.85
CA VAL A 240 14.39 -1.17 -10.72
C VAL A 240 13.73 -2.29 -9.90
N LYS A 241 13.25 -3.35 -10.53
CA LYS A 241 12.73 -4.56 -9.87
C LYS A 241 13.80 -5.27 -9.05
N LYS A 242 14.99 -5.48 -9.62
CA LYS A 242 16.16 -6.03 -8.90
C LYS A 242 16.63 -5.14 -7.76
N PHE A 243 16.59 -3.82 -7.94
CA PHE A 243 16.85 -2.86 -6.86
C PHE A 243 15.88 -3.03 -5.70
N ILE A 244 14.57 -3.04 -5.96
CA ILE A 244 13.54 -3.20 -4.91
C ILE A 244 13.65 -4.56 -4.21
N HIS A 245 13.92 -5.63 -4.95
CA HIS A 245 14.16 -6.95 -4.37
C HIS A 245 15.41 -6.96 -3.46
N SER A 246 16.49 -6.29 -3.87
CA SER A 246 17.67 -6.05 -3.02
C SER A 246 17.36 -5.21 -1.78
N MET A 247 16.43 -4.25 -1.89
CA MET A 247 15.95 -3.43 -0.75
C MET A 247 15.06 -4.20 0.23
N HIS A 248 14.33 -5.22 -0.22
CA HIS A 248 13.56 -6.14 0.63
C HIS A 248 14.47 -7.23 1.25
N GLY A 249 15.49 -7.68 0.53
CA GLY A 249 16.40 -8.74 0.96
C GLY A 249 15.80 -10.14 0.87
N PRO A 250 16.60 -11.20 1.10
CA PRO A 250 16.20 -12.58 0.85
C PRO A 250 15.39 -13.23 1.99
N THR A 251 15.26 -12.59 3.15
CA THR A 251 14.79 -13.20 4.41
C THR A 251 13.32 -12.93 4.75
N GLY A 252 12.52 -12.37 3.84
CA GLY A 252 11.09 -12.10 4.09
C GLY A 252 10.81 -11.00 5.12
N GLN A 253 11.80 -10.13 5.38
CA GLN A 253 11.70 -9.01 6.31
C GLN A 253 12.58 -7.86 5.82
N CYS A 254 12.01 -6.65 5.75
CA CYS A 254 12.72 -5.42 5.45
C CYS A 254 14.04 -5.27 6.27
N PRO A 255 15.23 -5.04 5.65
CA PRO A 255 16.50 -4.99 6.38
C PRO A 255 16.64 -3.77 7.30
N HIS A 256 15.83 -2.72 7.08
CA HIS A 256 15.81 -1.54 7.92
C HIS A 256 14.46 -0.78 7.81
N PRO A 257 13.77 -0.46 8.91
CA PRO A 257 12.36 -0.04 8.89
C PRO A 257 12.06 1.32 8.23
N ARG A 258 13.08 2.14 7.91
CA ARG A 258 12.87 3.38 7.13
C ARG A 258 12.83 3.17 5.61
N VAL A 259 13.27 2.02 5.10
CA VAL A 259 13.40 1.78 3.65
C VAL A 259 12.05 1.94 2.93
N LEU A 260 11.02 1.23 3.39
CA LEU A 260 9.69 1.30 2.78
C LEU A 260 9.06 2.71 2.92
N PRO A 261 9.00 3.36 4.10
CA PRO A 261 8.56 4.75 4.22
C PRO A 261 9.31 5.74 3.31
N ASN A 262 10.63 5.61 3.19
CA ASN A 262 11.43 6.49 2.33
C ASN A 262 11.17 6.22 0.84
N LEU A 263 11.02 4.96 0.41
CA LEU A 263 10.64 4.60 -0.96
C LEU A 263 9.25 5.15 -1.31
N VAL A 264 8.25 4.94 -0.46
CA VAL A 264 6.89 5.50 -0.65
C VAL A 264 6.94 7.03 -0.72
N ALA A 265 7.71 7.69 0.16
CA ALA A 265 7.87 9.14 0.12
C ALA A 265 8.53 9.65 -1.18
N VAL A 266 9.40 8.87 -1.82
CA VAL A 266 9.93 9.18 -3.17
C VAL A 266 8.85 9.01 -4.24
N CYS A 267 8.13 7.88 -4.23
CA CYS A 267 7.03 7.62 -5.18
C CYS A 267 5.97 8.74 -5.12
N LEU A 268 5.50 9.09 -3.93
CA LEU A 268 4.53 10.16 -3.73
C LEU A 268 5.06 11.50 -4.23
N ALA A 269 6.30 11.88 -3.88
CA ALA A 269 6.89 13.14 -4.33
C ALA A 269 7.05 13.22 -5.85
N ALA A 270 7.40 12.12 -6.50
CA ALA A 270 7.51 12.04 -7.95
C ALA A 270 6.13 12.14 -8.63
N ILE A 271 5.14 11.39 -8.14
CA ILE A 271 3.76 11.43 -8.65
C ILE A 271 3.17 12.83 -8.49
N TYR A 272 3.35 13.49 -7.34
CA TYR A 272 2.97 14.90 -7.17
C TYR A 272 3.64 15.82 -8.20
N SER A 273 4.93 15.64 -8.50
CA SER A 273 5.63 16.47 -9.48
C SER A 273 5.10 16.32 -10.92
N CYS A 274 4.53 15.17 -11.28
CA CYS A 274 3.86 14.97 -12.58
C CYS A 274 2.61 15.85 -12.76
N TYR A 275 1.93 16.22 -11.65
CA TYR A 275 0.71 17.03 -11.67
C TYR A 275 0.92 18.48 -11.18
N GLU A 276 2.16 18.89 -10.86
CA GLU A 276 2.46 20.20 -10.27
C GLU A 276 1.94 21.36 -11.14
N GLU A 277 2.01 21.22 -12.48
CA GLU A 277 1.51 22.24 -13.42
C GLU A 277 -0.03 22.36 -13.40
N PHE A 278 -0.75 21.24 -13.25
CA PHE A 278 -2.22 21.22 -13.16
C PHE A 278 -2.73 21.72 -11.80
N ILE A 279 -2.00 21.44 -10.73
CA ILE A 279 -2.31 21.96 -9.38
C ILE A 279 -2.15 23.49 -9.38
N ASN A 280 -0.99 24.00 -9.83
CA ASN A 280 -0.72 25.43 -9.93
C ASN A 280 -1.64 26.16 -10.93
N SER A 281 -2.28 25.49 -11.88
CA SER A 281 -3.19 26.13 -12.85
C SER A 281 -4.61 26.33 -12.32
N ARG A 282 -5.04 25.55 -11.33
CA ARG A 282 -6.35 25.76 -10.66
C ARG A 282 -6.24 26.70 -9.46
N ASP A 283 -5.15 26.62 -8.71
CA ASP A 283 -4.93 27.45 -7.54
C ASP A 283 -4.23 28.76 -7.96
N ASN A 284 -5.00 29.81 -8.29
CA ASN A 284 -4.50 31.14 -8.64
C ASN A 284 -3.79 31.83 -7.44
N SER A 285 -2.57 31.41 -7.15
CA SER A 285 -1.68 31.92 -6.10
C SER A 285 -0.22 31.63 -6.46
N PRO A 286 0.75 32.39 -5.92
CA PRO A 286 2.15 32.26 -6.32
C PRO A 286 2.72 30.89 -5.97
N SER A 287 3.47 30.33 -6.92
CA SER A 287 3.87 28.91 -6.91
C SER A 287 4.79 28.51 -5.76
N LEU A 288 4.80 27.22 -5.44
CA LEU A 288 5.75 26.56 -4.50
C LEU A 288 7.24 26.81 -4.82
N LYS A 289 7.58 27.34 -6.00
CA LYS A 289 8.94 27.78 -6.36
C LYS A 289 9.43 28.93 -5.47
N GLU A 290 8.54 29.78 -4.95
CA GLU A 290 8.91 30.85 -4.00
C GLU A 290 9.33 30.28 -2.65
N ILE A 291 8.54 29.34 -2.11
CA ILE A 291 8.88 28.62 -0.87
C ILE A 291 10.18 27.81 -1.03
N ARG A 292 10.42 27.23 -2.22
CA ARG A 292 11.67 26.53 -2.57
C ARG A 292 12.89 27.45 -2.62
N ASN A 293 12.71 28.72 -2.99
CA ASN A 293 13.77 29.73 -3.08
C ASN A 293 13.97 30.53 -1.78
N GLY A 294 13.03 30.50 -0.83
CA GLY A 294 13.13 31.21 0.46
C GLY A 294 14.31 30.77 1.37
N CYS A 295 14.97 29.66 1.05
CA CYS A 295 16.22 29.22 1.69
C CYS A 295 17.49 29.61 0.91
N GLN A 296 17.42 30.58 0.00
CA GLN A 296 18.54 31.01 -0.83
C GLN A 296 18.70 32.54 -0.78
N GLN A 297 19.63 33.00 0.05
CA GLN A 297 19.96 34.42 0.21
C GLN A 297 20.29 35.05 -1.16
N GLN A 298 19.50 36.05 -1.56
CA GLN A 298 19.81 36.87 -2.72
C GLN A 298 20.95 37.82 -2.39
N CYS A 299 22.17 37.49 -2.84
CA CYS A 299 23.19 38.50 -3.04
C CYS A 299 22.82 39.30 -4.30
N ASP A 300 22.59 40.60 -4.14
CA ASP A 300 22.16 41.50 -5.21
C ASP A 300 23.06 41.45 -6.46
N ARG A 301 22.41 41.44 -7.64
CA ARG A 301 23.04 41.73 -8.93
C ARG A 301 22.13 42.57 -9.81
N LYS A 302 22.29 43.90 -9.73
CA LYS A 302 21.90 44.82 -10.81
C LYS A 302 23.06 44.94 -11.83
N PRO A 303 22.77 45.32 -13.09
CA PRO A 303 23.73 45.14 -14.19
C PRO A 303 24.81 46.23 -14.34
N ASN A 304 25.89 45.82 -15.03
CA ASN A 304 26.90 46.61 -15.76
C ASN A 304 26.36 47.89 -16.44
N LEU A 305 27.09 48.99 -16.70
CA LEU A 305 28.53 49.41 -16.72
C LEU A 305 28.53 50.99 -16.80
N PRO A 306 29.64 51.78 -16.85
CA PRO A 306 31.08 51.52 -16.66
C PRO A 306 31.90 52.52 -15.78
N LEU A 307 33.16 52.16 -15.46
CA LEU A 307 34.37 53.01 -15.28
C LEU A 307 34.51 54.08 -14.17
N ARG A 308 35.56 53.88 -13.33
CA ARG A 308 36.42 54.87 -12.60
C ARG A 308 35.79 55.67 -11.43
N LEU A 309 36.51 56.08 -10.36
CA LEU A 309 37.84 55.73 -9.79
C LEU A 309 37.95 56.26 -8.33
N LEU A 310 38.79 55.62 -7.49
CA LEU A 310 39.50 56.14 -6.28
C LEU A 310 38.73 56.52 -4.98
N HIS A 311 39.20 55.95 -3.85
CA HIS A 311 39.25 56.48 -2.46
C HIS A 311 37.93 56.90 -1.73
N SER A 312 37.81 56.93 -0.40
CA SER A 312 38.48 56.21 0.73
C SER A 312 37.60 56.32 2.01
N SER A 313 37.85 55.47 3.01
CA SER A 313 37.20 55.42 4.35
C SER A 313 37.60 56.58 5.30
N PRO A 314 37.04 56.74 6.52
CA PRO A 314 35.93 56.03 7.22
C PRO A 314 34.87 56.99 7.88
N ASP A 315 33.97 56.46 8.74
CA ASP A 315 33.70 56.91 10.15
C ASP A 315 32.21 56.95 10.64
N LEU A 316 32.04 56.51 11.91
CA LEU A 316 31.24 57.07 13.05
C LEU A 316 29.78 57.61 12.87
N VAL A 317 28.85 57.56 13.85
CA VAL A 317 28.61 56.69 15.02
C VAL A 317 27.17 56.91 15.58
N SER A 318 26.56 55.85 16.16
CA SER A 318 25.45 55.82 17.16
C SER A 318 24.08 56.54 17.01
N GLN A 319 23.08 55.86 17.62
CA GLN A 319 22.00 56.38 18.49
C GLN A 319 20.56 56.56 17.98
N GLU A 320 19.64 56.54 18.96
CA GLU A 320 18.19 56.27 18.88
C GLU A 320 17.35 57.54 19.12
N VAL A 321 16.04 57.50 18.81
CA VAL A 321 14.91 57.84 19.74
C VAL A 321 13.54 57.74 19.02
N ASN A 322 12.48 57.48 19.80
CA ASN A 322 11.09 57.22 19.38
C ASN A 322 10.32 58.42 18.79
N SER A 323 9.22 58.13 18.06
CA SER A 323 7.90 58.76 18.34
C SER A 323 6.70 57.96 17.80
N ASP A 324 5.66 57.83 18.64
CA ASP A 324 4.35 57.18 18.49
C ASP A 324 3.57 57.21 17.16
N THR A 325 2.73 56.18 16.93
CA THR A 325 1.24 56.28 16.86
C THR A 325 0.54 54.92 16.69
N ARG A 326 -0.78 54.83 16.91
CA ARG A 326 -1.42 54.42 18.19
C ARG A 326 -2.87 53.96 17.97
N MET A 327 -3.28 52.83 18.60
CA MET A 327 -4.68 52.33 18.74
C MET A 327 -5.38 51.82 17.44
N LYS A 328 -6.41 50.94 17.47
CA LYS A 328 -7.13 50.29 18.60
C LYS A 328 -7.72 48.92 18.20
N SER A 329 -8.02 48.07 19.18
CA SER A 329 -8.84 46.86 19.07
C SER A 329 -10.19 47.01 19.80
N ILE A 330 -11.22 46.27 19.37
CA ILE A 330 -12.50 46.07 20.09
C ILE A 330 -12.97 44.61 19.90
N ILE A 331 -13.64 44.06 20.92
CA ILE A 331 -14.24 42.71 21.00
C ILE A 331 -15.67 42.87 21.54
N VAL A 332 -16.66 42.12 21.05
CA VAL A 332 -17.91 41.72 21.77
C VAL A 332 -18.49 40.44 21.12
N ASN A 333 -19.23 39.63 21.89
CA ASN A 333 -19.86 38.35 21.49
C ASN A 333 -21.38 38.45 21.22
N SER A 334 -21.96 37.33 20.77
CA SER A 334 -23.31 36.80 21.09
C SER A 334 -24.47 37.00 20.10
N THR A 335 -24.89 35.87 19.52
CA THR A 335 -26.28 35.37 19.33
C THR A 335 -27.44 36.34 19.04
N GLU A 336 -28.10 36.18 17.88
CA GLU A 336 -29.41 35.49 17.79
C GLU A 336 -29.79 35.12 16.33
N ILE A 337 -30.96 34.51 16.11
CA ILE A 337 -31.40 33.90 14.85
C ILE A 337 -32.46 34.77 14.16
N HIS A 338 -32.39 34.92 12.83
CA HIS A 338 -33.58 35.15 12.00
C HIS A 338 -33.46 34.41 10.66
N VAL A 339 -34.61 34.02 10.10
CA VAL A 339 -34.76 33.31 8.82
C VAL A 339 -35.69 34.12 7.94
N GLU A 340 -35.34 34.30 6.66
CA GLU A 340 -36.31 34.67 5.64
C GLU A 340 -35.91 34.09 4.27
N LEU A 341 -36.89 33.86 3.39
CA LEU A 341 -36.71 33.25 2.07
C LEU A 341 -36.87 34.32 0.98
N GLU A 342 -36.09 34.22 -0.10
CA GLU A 342 -36.47 34.81 -1.38
C GLU A 342 -36.68 33.74 -2.46
N ARG A 343 -37.59 34.05 -3.39
CA ARG A 343 -38.02 33.25 -4.54
C ARG A 343 -38.10 34.16 -5.76
N SER A 344 -38.23 33.55 -6.94
CA SER A 344 -38.56 34.18 -8.23
C SER A 344 -37.38 34.90 -8.92
N SER A 345 -37.39 35.14 -10.23
CA SER A 345 -38.34 34.72 -11.29
C SER A 345 -37.64 34.63 -12.66
N LEU A 346 -38.28 33.98 -13.64
CA LEU A 346 -37.77 33.91 -15.02
C LEU A 346 -37.98 35.22 -15.79
N VAL A 347 -37.07 35.53 -16.72
CA VAL A 347 -37.29 36.51 -17.80
C VAL A 347 -36.87 35.90 -19.14
N ASN A 348 -37.73 36.03 -20.16
CA ASN A 348 -37.44 35.60 -21.53
C ASN A 348 -36.52 36.58 -22.26
N GLN A 349 -35.67 36.08 -23.15
CA GLN A 349 -35.27 36.84 -24.35
C GLN A 349 -35.45 36.02 -25.63
N LYS A 350 -35.82 36.74 -26.70
CA LYS A 350 -36.23 36.20 -28.00
C LYS A 350 -35.65 37.07 -29.09
N LEU A 351 -34.76 36.52 -29.91
CA LEU A 351 -34.20 37.18 -31.10
C LEU A 351 -34.36 36.30 -32.34
N LYS A 352 -34.56 36.94 -33.49
CA LYS A 352 -34.82 36.30 -34.78
C LYS A 352 -33.50 36.09 -35.54
N GLY A 353 -33.45 35.07 -36.40
CA GLY A 353 -32.29 34.80 -37.26
C GLY A 353 -32.48 35.18 -38.74
N SER A 354 -31.39 35.01 -39.51
CA SER A 354 -31.28 35.15 -40.97
C SER A 354 -30.06 34.32 -41.42
N THR A 355 -30.20 33.11 -41.97
CA THR A 355 -30.46 32.77 -43.39
C THR A 355 -29.25 32.91 -44.34
N SER A 356 -28.51 31.81 -44.48
CA SER A 356 -27.86 31.36 -45.72
C SER A 356 -27.35 29.91 -45.52
N SER A 357 -27.20 29.01 -46.49
CA SER A 357 -27.94 28.62 -47.71
C SER A 357 -26.93 27.86 -48.57
N GLY A 358 -27.19 26.58 -48.86
CA GLY A 358 -26.29 25.75 -49.68
C GLY A 358 -25.90 24.43 -49.02
N SER A 359 -26.12 23.24 -49.58
CA SER A 359 -27.11 22.69 -50.53
C SER A 359 -26.62 21.29 -50.92
N ASN A 360 -27.57 20.35 -50.97
CA ASN A 360 -27.62 19.18 -51.87
C ASN A 360 -26.95 17.83 -51.50
N ASN A 361 -27.70 16.81 -51.94
CA ASN A 361 -27.36 15.43 -52.28
C ASN A 361 -27.12 14.39 -51.15
N SER A 362 -27.56 13.14 -51.24
CA SER A 362 -28.81 12.51 -51.76
C SER A 362 -28.65 10.98 -51.83
N SER A 363 -29.56 10.22 -51.21
CA SER A 363 -30.08 8.87 -51.58
C SER A 363 -30.93 8.35 -50.40
N SER A 364 -32.17 7.85 -50.52
CA SER A 364 -32.69 6.77 -51.40
C SER A 364 -32.20 5.37 -50.98
N ASN A 365 -33.02 4.32 -50.84
CA ASN A 365 -34.49 4.19 -50.67
C ASN A 365 -34.82 2.70 -50.35
N ASN A 366 -36.09 2.39 -50.06
CA ASN A 366 -36.74 1.05 -49.86
C ASN A 366 -37.08 0.74 -48.39
N SER A 367 -38.34 0.55 -47.95
CA SER A 367 -39.44 -0.38 -48.36
C SER A 367 -39.17 -1.83 -47.91
N SER A 368 -40.13 -2.61 -47.36
CA SER A 368 -41.60 -2.50 -47.20
C SER A 368 -42.04 -3.08 -45.82
N LYS A 369 -43.14 -2.65 -45.16
CA LYS A 369 -44.54 -3.15 -45.28
C LYS A 369 -44.66 -4.69 -45.47
N SER A 370 -45.55 -5.44 -44.77
CA SER A 370 -46.71 -5.03 -43.94
C SER A 370 -47.35 -6.15 -43.07
N ASN A 371 -47.88 -5.74 -41.90
CA ASN A 371 -49.17 -6.09 -41.25
C ASN A 371 -49.57 -7.54 -40.86
N ASN A 372 -49.94 -7.73 -39.59
CA ASN A 372 -51.34 -7.98 -39.11
C ASN A 372 -51.38 -8.18 -37.56
N SER A 373 -52.48 -7.99 -36.80
CA SER A 373 -53.44 -6.87 -36.68
C SER A 373 -54.58 -7.20 -35.70
N SER A 374 -54.50 -6.77 -34.43
CA SER A 374 -55.64 -6.69 -33.46
C SER A 374 -55.15 -6.06 -32.13
N SER A 375 -55.46 -4.80 -31.79
CA SER A 375 -56.76 -4.18 -31.44
C SER A 375 -57.14 -4.28 -29.95
N SER A 376 -56.76 -3.29 -29.15
CA SER A 376 -57.55 -2.77 -28.00
C SER A 376 -57.06 -1.36 -27.63
N SER A 377 -57.88 -0.59 -26.93
CA SER A 377 -57.71 0.87 -26.77
C SER A 377 -57.25 1.29 -25.38
N GLY A 378 -56.48 2.38 -25.31
CA GLY A 378 -56.45 3.28 -24.15
C GLY A 378 -55.40 2.99 -23.08
N ASN A 379 -54.25 3.70 -23.17
CA ASN A 379 -54.04 4.91 -22.37
C ASN A 379 -52.67 5.54 -22.68
N ASN A 380 -52.61 6.87 -22.76
CA ASN A 380 -51.35 7.58 -22.58
C ASN A 380 -51.06 7.64 -21.07
N SER A 381 -50.18 6.76 -20.60
CA SER A 381 -49.36 7.04 -19.42
C SER A 381 -47.98 7.39 -19.93
N ASP A 382 -47.61 8.68 -19.86
CA ASP A 382 -46.22 9.09 -19.97
C ASP A 382 -45.47 8.48 -18.77
N SER A 383 -44.86 7.32 -19.00
CA SER A 383 -44.13 6.59 -17.98
C SER A 383 -42.81 7.31 -17.73
N GLU A 384 -42.66 7.93 -16.56
CA GLU A 384 -41.33 8.29 -16.07
C GLU A 384 -40.43 7.04 -16.13
N PRO A 385 -39.18 7.15 -16.64
CA PRO A 385 -38.27 6.01 -16.67
C PRO A 385 -38.11 5.47 -15.26
N SER A 386 -38.21 4.15 -15.09
CA SER A 386 -38.20 3.58 -13.76
C SER A 386 -36.86 3.90 -13.08
N LEU A 387 -36.83 3.94 -11.75
CA LEU A 387 -35.57 4.20 -11.04
C LEU A 387 -34.50 3.14 -11.37
N ILE A 388 -34.92 1.94 -11.80
CA ILE A 388 -34.07 0.87 -12.32
C ILE A 388 -33.45 1.27 -13.67
N ASP A 389 -34.23 1.78 -14.62
CA ASP A 389 -33.72 2.30 -15.91
C ASP A 389 -32.72 3.45 -15.67
N CYS A 390 -33.05 4.36 -14.75
CA CYS A 390 -32.19 5.48 -14.37
C CYS A 390 -30.89 5.04 -13.67
N LEU A 391 -30.87 3.91 -12.97
CA LEU A 391 -29.66 3.33 -12.37
C LEU A 391 -28.79 2.60 -13.41
N LEU A 392 -29.39 1.98 -14.43
CA LEU A 392 -28.68 1.26 -15.49
C LEU A 392 -27.98 2.20 -16.49
N VAL A 393 -28.39 3.47 -16.58
CA VAL A 393 -27.65 4.49 -17.33
C VAL A 393 -26.41 4.93 -16.55
N SER A 394 -25.24 4.39 -16.92
CA SER A 394 -23.95 4.79 -16.36
C SER A 394 -23.76 6.32 -16.47
N PRO A 395 -23.55 7.06 -15.37
CA PRO A 395 -23.38 8.50 -15.43
C PRO A 395 -22.09 8.85 -16.18
N THR A 396 -22.22 9.59 -17.27
CA THR A 396 -21.10 10.13 -18.04
C THR A 396 -20.41 11.23 -17.24
N CYS A 397 -19.53 10.83 -16.32
CA CYS A 397 -18.68 11.75 -15.58
C CYS A 397 -17.92 12.65 -16.57
N SER A 398 -18.00 13.97 -16.36
CA SER A 398 -17.31 14.97 -17.17
C SER A 398 -15.81 14.98 -16.88
N THR A 399 -15.13 13.92 -17.28
CA THR A 399 -13.71 13.70 -17.03
C THR A 399 -12.88 14.80 -17.68
N MET A 400 -12.14 15.56 -16.87
CA MET A 400 -11.08 16.42 -17.41
C MET A 400 -10.06 15.54 -18.12
N VAL A 401 -9.87 15.74 -19.42
CA VAL A 401 -8.85 15.03 -20.20
C VAL A 401 -7.48 15.62 -19.85
N ILE A 402 -6.88 15.08 -18.79
CA ILE A 402 -5.55 15.48 -18.30
C ILE A 402 -4.50 14.80 -19.19
N GLU A 403 -4.07 15.48 -20.25
CA GLU A 403 -2.93 15.05 -21.07
C GLU A 403 -1.61 15.42 -20.39
N LEU A 404 -0.90 14.43 -19.87
CA LEU A 404 0.44 14.61 -19.29
C LEU A 404 1.50 14.70 -20.40
N SER A 405 2.58 15.44 -20.13
CA SER A 405 3.72 15.47 -21.06
C SER A 405 4.36 14.08 -21.20
N PRO A 406 4.96 13.72 -22.35
CA PRO A 406 5.55 12.40 -22.56
C PRO A 406 6.69 12.04 -21.58
N GLN A 407 7.30 13.01 -20.91
CA GLN A 407 8.24 12.75 -19.82
C GLN A 407 7.52 12.55 -18.48
N ALA A 408 6.49 13.36 -18.17
CA ALA A 408 5.66 13.17 -16.97
C ALA A 408 4.96 11.80 -16.96
N GLU A 409 4.50 11.30 -18.12
CA GLU A 409 3.97 9.94 -18.25
C GLU A 409 4.97 8.84 -17.90
N ARG A 410 6.24 8.99 -18.33
CA ARG A 410 7.31 8.00 -18.02
C ARG A 410 7.65 8.00 -16.54
N VAL A 411 7.73 9.19 -15.93
CA VAL A 411 7.94 9.33 -14.49
C VAL A 411 6.78 8.70 -13.73
N LEU A 412 5.53 9.01 -14.11
CA LEU A 412 4.32 8.45 -13.51
C LEU A 412 4.30 6.92 -13.59
N GLY A 413 4.46 6.36 -14.79
CA GLY A 413 4.47 4.92 -15.02
C GLY A 413 5.58 4.21 -14.24
N CYS A 414 6.76 4.81 -14.16
CA CYS A 414 7.86 4.27 -13.36
C CYS A 414 7.47 4.18 -11.87
N TYR A 415 6.96 5.27 -11.28
CA TYR A 415 6.68 5.30 -9.84
C TYR A 415 5.41 4.55 -9.42
N VAL A 416 4.42 4.40 -10.30
CA VAL A 416 3.25 3.55 -10.02
C VAL A 416 3.61 2.06 -10.14
N GLU A 417 4.46 1.67 -11.09
CA GLU A 417 4.97 0.28 -11.14
C GLU A 417 5.80 -0.06 -9.90
N ILE A 418 6.53 0.91 -9.34
CA ILE A 418 7.18 0.75 -8.03
C ILE A 418 6.14 0.50 -6.93
N LEU A 419 5.06 1.31 -6.84
CA LEU A 419 4.00 1.08 -5.84
C LEU A 419 3.33 -0.31 -5.99
N LYS A 420 3.15 -0.79 -7.23
CA LYS A 420 2.67 -2.15 -7.52
C LYS A 420 3.64 -3.20 -6.98
N MET A 421 4.93 -3.10 -7.31
CA MET A 421 5.96 -4.00 -6.77
C MET A 421 6.11 -3.93 -5.25
N LEU A 422 5.86 -2.78 -4.59
CA LEU A 422 5.83 -2.69 -3.13
C LEU A 422 4.61 -3.44 -2.54
N SER A 423 3.50 -3.53 -3.28
CA SER A 423 2.27 -4.22 -2.84
C SER A 423 2.28 -5.73 -3.02
N ASP A 424 3.29 -6.27 -3.71
CA ASP A 424 3.49 -7.72 -3.86
C ASP A 424 4.15 -8.38 -2.64
N TYR A 425 4.82 -7.62 -1.79
CA TYR A 425 5.54 -8.12 -0.61
C TYR A 425 4.64 -8.18 0.63
N ASP A 426 4.44 -9.39 1.15
CA ASP A 426 3.52 -9.66 2.26
C ASP A 426 3.92 -9.01 3.60
N ASP A 427 5.20 -8.77 3.87
CA ASP A 427 5.64 -8.03 5.06
C ASP A 427 5.40 -6.52 4.90
N TRP A 428 5.51 -5.99 3.68
CA TRP A 428 5.34 -4.57 3.36
C TRP A 428 3.88 -4.15 3.20
N ARG A 429 2.98 -5.04 2.76
CA ARG A 429 1.56 -4.71 2.50
C ARG A 429 0.88 -3.89 3.63
N PRO A 430 0.97 -4.25 4.93
CA PRO A 430 0.32 -3.46 5.99
C PRO A 430 0.91 -2.07 6.18
N ALA A 431 2.24 -1.94 6.15
CA ALA A 431 2.92 -0.66 6.29
C ALA A 431 2.67 0.23 5.06
N LEU A 432 2.63 -0.33 3.85
CA LEU A 432 2.28 0.37 2.62
C LEU A 432 0.82 0.87 2.65
N ALA A 433 -0.12 0.02 3.07
CA ALA A 433 -1.53 0.41 3.20
C ALA A 433 -1.73 1.55 4.20
N SER A 434 -1.02 1.52 5.32
CA SER A 434 -1.03 2.61 6.32
C SER A 434 -0.40 3.90 5.77
N LEU A 435 0.72 3.81 5.04
CA LEU A 435 1.37 4.97 4.41
C LEU A 435 0.55 5.61 3.27
N LEU A 436 -0.38 4.85 2.68
CA LEU A 436 -1.35 5.34 1.70
C LEU A 436 -2.70 5.76 2.34
N GLN A 437 -2.72 6.02 3.65
CA GLN A 437 -3.89 6.49 4.40
C GLN A 437 -3.56 7.75 5.23
N PRO A 438 -4.33 8.86 5.13
CA PRO A 438 -5.36 9.14 4.14
C PRO A 438 -4.78 9.26 2.73
N ILE A 439 -5.63 9.12 1.70
CA ILE A 439 -5.27 9.15 0.26
C ILE A 439 -4.26 10.29 -0.03
N PRO A 440 -2.96 9.97 -0.29
CA PRO A 440 -1.89 10.96 -0.33
C PRO A 440 -1.60 11.44 -1.76
N PHE A 441 -2.64 11.70 -2.54
CA PHE A 441 -2.54 12.02 -3.97
C PHE A 441 -3.33 13.29 -4.30
N PRO A 442 -2.89 14.07 -5.31
CA PRO A 442 -3.63 15.24 -5.79
C PRO A 442 -4.94 14.80 -6.47
N LYS A 443 -5.98 15.63 -6.43
CA LYS A 443 -7.30 15.32 -7.05
C LYS A 443 -7.17 15.09 -8.56
N GLU A 444 -6.17 15.73 -9.14
CA GLU A 444 -5.78 15.71 -10.55
C GLU A 444 -5.24 14.32 -10.94
N ALA A 445 -4.50 13.65 -10.05
CA ALA A 445 -4.12 12.25 -10.23
C ALA A 445 -5.34 11.33 -10.09
N LEU A 446 -6.19 11.57 -9.09
CA LEU A 446 -7.41 10.77 -8.85
C LEU A 446 -8.48 10.89 -9.96
N ALA A 447 -8.38 11.92 -10.82
CA ALA A 447 -9.20 12.09 -12.02
C ALA A 447 -8.55 11.53 -13.30
N HIS A 448 -7.26 11.18 -13.26
CA HIS A 448 -6.51 10.71 -14.43
C HIS A 448 -6.63 9.18 -14.56
N VAL A 449 -7.47 8.72 -15.49
CA VAL A 449 -7.86 7.31 -15.68
C VAL A 449 -6.68 6.33 -15.74
N LYS A 450 -5.58 6.71 -16.40
CA LYS A 450 -4.37 5.88 -16.52
C LYS A 450 -3.59 5.76 -15.21
N PHE A 451 -3.76 6.68 -14.26
CA PHE A 451 -3.21 6.57 -12.90
C PHE A 451 -4.11 5.69 -12.02
N THR A 452 -5.42 5.96 -11.99
CA THR A 452 -6.36 5.19 -11.17
C THR A 452 -6.41 3.72 -11.58
N LYS A 453 -6.34 3.41 -12.88
CA LYS A 453 -6.27 2.04 -13.40
C LYS A 453 -5.02 1.27 -12.95
N GLU A 454 -3.84 1.89 -12.94
CA GLU A 454 -2.61 1.21 -12.49
C GLU A 454 -2.56 1.11 -10.97
N LEU A 455 -3.03 2.14 -10.25
CA LEU A 455 -3.13 2.13 -8.78
C LEU A 455 -4.15 1.10 -8.27
N LYS A 456 -5.19 0.79 -9.06
CA LYS A 456 -6.20 -0.23 -8.76
C LYS A 456 -5.60 -1.56 -8.31
N TYR A 457 -4.51 -1.98 -8.94
CA TYR A 457 -3.79 -3.20 -8.57
C TYR A 457 -3.35 -3.18 -7.11
N VAL A 458 -2.73 -2.08 -6.65
CA VAL A 458 -2.30 -1.89 -5.25
C VAL A 458 -3.48 -2.01 -4.29
N ILE A 459 -4.63 -1.43 -4.63
CA ILE A 459 -5.85 -1.48 -3.82
C ILE A 459 -6.46 -2.89 -3.80
N GLN A 460 -6.39 -3.63 -4.91
CA GLN A 460 -6.77 -5.05 -4.96
C GLN A 460 -5.86 -5.89 -4.07
N ARG A 461 -4.53 -5.69 -4.09
CA ARG A 461 -3.58 -6.40 -3.21
C ARG A 461 -3.80 -6.09 -1.71
N PHE A 462 -4.42 -4.96 -1.37
CA PHE A 462 -4.88 -4.65 -0.02
C PHE A 462 -6.22 -5.33 0.34
N ALA A 463 -7.13 -5.48 -0.62
CA ALA A 463 -8.37 -6.23 -0.44
C ALA A 463 -8.11 -7.73 -0.26
N GLU A 464 -7.13 -8.28 -0.98
CA GLU A 464 -6.70 -9.69 -0.92
C GLU A 464 -5.82 -10.03 0.30
N ASP A 465 -5.65 -9.14 1.27
CA ASP A 465 -4.81 -9.41 2.45
C ASP A 465 -5.62 -10.04 3.60
N PRO A 466 -5.17 -11.14 4.23
CA PRO A 466 -5.93 -11.74 5.34
C PRO A 466 -5.97 -10.90 6.63
N ARG A 467 -5.17 -9.82 6.75
CA ARG A 467 -5.03 -9.04 7.99
C ARG A 467 -6.04 -7.88 8.08
N GLN A 468 -6.80 -7.87 9.17
CA GLN A 468 -7.82 -6.84 9.46
C GLN A 468 -7.28 -5.40 9.51
N GLU A 469 -5.99 -5.20 9.81
CA GLU A 469 -5.34 -3.89 9.79
C GLU A 469 -5.29 -3.30 8.37
N VAL A 470 -5.04 -4.13 7.35
CA VAL A 470 -5.01 -3.73 5.93
C VAL A 470 -6.42 -3.38 5.46
N HIS A 471 -7.42 -4.18 5.82
CA HIS A 471 -8.83 -3.86 5.56
C HIS A 471 -9.28 -2.53 6.17
N SER A 472 -8.78 -2.19 7.36
CA SER A 472 -9.06 -0.89 7.98
C SER A 472 -8.51 0.30 7.19
N CYS A 473 -7.47 0.07 6.37
CA CYS A 473 -6.87 1.09 5.51
C CYS A 473 -7.69 1.38 4.24
N LEU A 474 -8.53 0.43 3.78
CA LEU A 474 -9.45 0.63 2.65
C LEU A 474 -10.58 1.60 2.97
N LEU A 475 -11.03 1.59 4.23
CA LEU A 475 -12.06 2.48 4.77
C LEU A 475 -11.54 3.91 4.98
N SER A 476 -12.43 4.85 5.25
CA SER A 476 -12.06 6.25 5.48
C SER A 476 -11.59 6.51 6.92
N VAL A 477 -10.48 7.24 7.06
CA VAL A 477 -9.87 7.64 8.36
C VAL A 477 -10.80 8.52 9.19
N ARG A 478 -11.71 9.26 8.55
CA ARG A 478 -12.61 10.24 9.17
C ARG A 478 -13.97 10.19 8.49
N ALA A 479 -15.04 10.35 9.26
CA ALA A 479 -16.38 10.55 8.73
C ALA A 479 -16.41 11.78 7.79
N GLY A 480 -17.16 11.69 6.68
CA GLY A 480 -17.25 12.76 5.69
C GLY A 480 -16.01 12.95 4.81
N LYS A 481 -15.06 12.00 4.78
CA LYS A 481 -14.01 11.92 3.76
C LYS A 481 -14.05 10.58 3.04
N ASP A 482 -13.74 10.59 1.75
CA ASP A 482 -13.58 9.38 0.95
C ASP A 482 -12.28 8.64 1.31
N GLY A 483 -12.40 7.33 1.47
CA GLY A 483 -11.29 6.37 1.44
C GLY A 483 -11.26 5.61 0.12
N TRP A 484 -10.37 4.63 0.00
CA TRP A 484 -10.23 3.81 -1.20
C TRP A 484 -11.54 3.11 -1.58
N PHE A 485 -12.28 2.66 -0.57
CA PHE A 485 -13.62 2.08 -0.69
C PHE A 485 -14.63 3.00 -1.41
N GLN A 486 -14.65 4.29 -1.09
CA GLN A 486 -15.57 5.25 -1.71
C GLN A 486 -15.12 5.69 -3.12
N LEU A 487 -13.81 5.63 -3.41
CA LEU A 487 -13.23 6.08 -4.68
C LEU A 487 -13.51 5.11 -5.84
N TYR A 488 -13.44 3.81 -5.57
CA TYR A 488 -13.65 2.71 -6.53
C TYR A 488 -15.08 2.14 -6.53
N SER A 489 -16.01 2.67 -5.73
CA SER A 489 -17.43 2.29 -5.82
C SER A 489 -18.05 2.71 -7.16
N PRO A 490 -19.06 2.01 -7.70
CA PRO A 490 -19.83 2.46 -8.86
C PRO A 490 -20.19 3.96 -8.81
N GLY A 491 -19.90 4.68 -9.91
CA GLY A 491 -20.06 6.14 -10.00
C GLY A 491 -18.94 6.97 -9.36
N GLY A 492 -17.94 6.34 -8.73
CA GLY A 492 -16.73 6.99 -8.22
C GLY A 492 -15.68 7.21 -9.31
N VAL A 493 -14.84 8.24 -9.15
CA VAL A 493 -13.90 8.72 -10.19
C VAL A 493 -12.80 7.72 -10.59
N ALA A 494 -12.59 6.66 -9.80
CA ALA A 494 -11.61 5.60 -10.08
C ALA A 494 -12.25 4.27 -10.53
N CYS A 495 -13.58 4.19 -10.63
CA CYS A 495 -14.31 2.98 -11.03
C CYS A 495 -14.19 2.74 -12.55
N ASP A 496 -13.21 1.93 -12.98
CA ASP A 496 -12.94 1.59 -14.40
C ASP A 496 -13.56 0.26 -14.88
N ASP A 497 -14.27 -0.44 -13.99
CA ASP A 497 -14.60 -1.88 -14.10
C ASP A 497 -16.04 -2.22 -13.74
N ASP A 498 -16.95 -1.27 -13.92
CA ASP A 498 -18.37 -1.42 -13.60
C ASP A 498 -18.67 -1.80 -12.11
N GLY A 499 -17.66 -1.76 -11.23
CA GLY A 499 -17.75 -2.01 -9.79
C GLY A 499 -17.21 -3.36 -9.32
N GLU A 500 -16.48 -4.12 -10.14
CA GLU A 500 -15.92 -5.43 -9.76
C GLU A 500 -15.01 -5.36 -8.52
N LEU A 501 -14.04 -4.43 -8.48
CA LEU A 501 -13.17 -4.27 -7.30
C LEU A 501 -13.97 -3.86 -6.06
N PHE A 502 -15.01 -3.05 -6.20
CA PHE A 502 -15.89 -2.69 -5.09
C PHE A 502 -16.65 -3.90 -4.55
N ALA A 503 -17.15 -4.79 -5.41
CA ALA A 503 -17.78 -6.03 -4.97
C ALA A 503 -16.80 -6.95 -4.24
N SER A 504 -15.57 -7.08 -4.72
CA SER A 504 -14.51 -7.85 -4.05
C SER A 504 -14.16 -7.28 -2.67
N MET A 505 -13.89 -5.97 -2.58
CA MET A 505 -13.66 -5.29 -1.29
C MET A 505 -14.81 -5.51 -0.31
N VAL A 506 -16.05 -5.38 -0.78
CA VAL A 506 -17.26 -5.56 0.05
C VAL A 506 -17.40 -7.00 0.54
N HIS A 507 -17.14 -8.01 -0.29
CA HIS A 507 -17.18 -9.42 0.10
C HIS A 507 -16.20 -9.71 1.25
N ILE A 508 -14.95 -9.24 1.11
CA ILE A 508 -13.88 -9.53 2.08
C ILE A 508 -14.05 -8.70 3.37
N LEU A 509 -14.55 -7.46 3.28
CA LEU A 509 -14.93 -6.66 4.44
C LEU A 509 -16.08 -7.29 5.23
N MET A 510 -17.06 -7.91 4.56
CA MET A 510 -18.13 -8.67 5.24
C MET A 510 -17.58 -9.88 6.00
N GLY A 511 -16.69 -10.66 5.38
CA GLY A 511 -16.09 -11.85 6.03
C GLY A 511 -15.16 -11.53 7.21
N SER A 512 -14.47 -10.38 7.18
CA SER A 512 -13.49 -10.01 8.21
C SER A 512 -14.06 -9.20 9.39
N CYS A 513 -15.29 -8.66 9.29
CA CYS A 513 -15.86 -7.77 10.29
C CYS A 513 -16.80 -8.44 11.31
N TYR A 514 -16.33 -8.62 12.56
CA TYR A 514 -17.19 -8.91 13.74
C TYR A 514 -18.25 -7.82 14.07
N LYS A 515 -18.39 -6.80 13.23
CA LYS A 515 -19.32 -5.66 13.38
C LYS A 515 -20.20 -5.50 12.14
N THR A 516 -20.62 -6.61 11.54
CA THR A 516 -21.43 -6.69 10.31
C THR A 516 -22.58 -5.68 10.27
N LYS A 517 -23.40 -5.59 11.33
CA LYS A 517 -24.49 -4.58 11.41
C LYS A 517 -24.00 -3.13 11.32
N LYS A 518 -22.83 -2.77 11.85
CA LYS A 518 -22.26 -1.41 11.70
C LYS A 518 -21.75 -1.16 10.29
N PHE A 519 -21.13 -2.15 9.64
CA PHE A 519 -20.70 -2.03 8.25
C PHE A 519 -21.90 -1.89 7.31
N LEU A 520 -22.94 -2.72 7.49
CA LEU A 520 -24.19 -2.63 6.72
C LEU A 520 -24.90 -1.28 6.90
N LEU A 521 -24.94 -0.70 8.11
CA LEU A 521 -25.45 0.66 8.35
C LEU A 521 -24.65 1.69 7.53
N SER A 522 -23.32 1.71 7.66
CA SER A 522 -22.46 2.64 6.91
C SER A 522 -22.57 2.49 5.39
N LEU A 523 -22.85 1.28 4.91
CA LEU A 523 -23.06 0.95 3.50
C LEU A 523 -24.44 1.43 3.01
N ALA A 524 -25.49 1.21 3.79
CA ALA A 524 -26.86 1.66 3.50
C ALA A 524 -26.97 3.20 3.47
N GLU A 525 -26.34 3.88 4.43
CA GLU A 525 -26.32 5.36 4.52
C GLU A 525 -25.68 6.04 3.30
N ASN A 526 -24.59 5.48 2.75
CA ASN A 526 -23.69 6.20 1.84
C ASN A 526 -23.54 5.59 0.44
N LYS A 527 -23.85 4.30 0.26
CA LYS A 527 -23.54 3.53 -0.98
C LYS A 527 -24.61 2.50 -1.36
N LEU A 528 -25.85 2.65 -0.88
CA LEU A 528 -26.95 1.73 -1.23
C LEU A 528 -27.22 1.67 -2.74
N GLY A 529 -27.28 2.81 -3.44
CA GLY A 529 -27.47 2.87 -4.90
C GLY A 529 -26.43 2.05 -5.69
N PRO A 530 -25.12 2.23 -5.46
CA PRO A 530 -24.07 1.35 -5.99
C PRO A 530 -24.27 -0.15 -5.72
N CYS A 531 -24.76 -0.53 -4.54
CA CYS A 531 -25.07 -1.93 -4.22
C CYS A 531 -26.27 -2.45 -5.02
N MET A 532 -27.33 -1.64 -5.16
CA MET A 532 -28.51 -1.97 -5.97
C MET A 532 -28.15 -2.11 -7.45
N LEU A 533 -27.35 -1.19 -8.01
CA LEU A 533 -26.88 -1.27 -9.40
C LEU A 533 -26.08 -2.55 -9.67
N LEU A 534 -25.17 -2.93 -8.77
CA LEU A 534 -24.42 -4.17 -8.90
C LEU A 534 -25.30 -5.43 -8.72
N ALA A 535 -26.32 -5.38 -7.87
CA ALA A 535 -27.29 -6.46 -7.74
C ALA A 535 -28.12 -6.65 -9.03
N LEU A 536 -28.58 -5.56 -9.67
CA LEU A 536 -29.24 -5.59 -10.99
C LEU A 536 -28.33 -6.18 -12.08
N ARG A 537 -27.03 -5.92 -12.00
CA ARG A 537 -25.98 -6.51 -12.86
C ARG A 537 -25.67 -7.98 -12.52
N GLY A 538 -26.39 -8.61 -11.58
CA GLY A 538 -26.27 -10.01 -11.22
C GLY A 538 -25.17 -10.33 -10.20
N ASN A 539 -24.59 -9.32 -9.52
CA ASN A 539 -23.52 -9.57 -8.55
C ASN A 539 -24.05 -10.22 -7.27
N GLN A 540 -23.72 -11.51 -7.06
CA GLN A 540 -24.21 -12.30 -5.93
C GLN A 540 -23.88 -11.72 -4.55
N THR A 541 -22.69 -11.15 -4.35
CA THR A 541 -22.32 -10.54 -3.05
C THR A 541 -23.23 -9.36 -2.70
N MET A 542 -23.65 -8.58 -3.70
CA MET A 542 -24.56 -7.45 -3.47
C MET A 542 -25.99 -7.92 -3.23
N VAL A 543 -26.45 -8.97 -3.93
CA VAL A 543 -27.71 -9.66 -3.64
C VAL A 543 -27.75 -10.17 -2.19
N GLU A 544 -26.71 -10.89 -1.75
CA GLU A 544 -26.56 -11.37 -0.37
C GLU A 544 -26.65 -10.23 0.64
N ILE A 545 -25.95 -9.12 0.39
CA ILE A 545 -25.92 -7.97 1.29
C ILE A 545 -27.25 -7.24 1.36
N LEU A 546 -27.97 -7.09 0.24
CA LEU A 546 -29.31 -6.52 0.23
C LEU A 546 -30.29 -7.40 1.02
N CYS A 547 -30.22 -8.72 0.87
CA CYS A 547 -30.97 -9.67 1.71
C CYS A 547 -30.61 -9.52 3.21
N LEU A 548 -29.33 -9.39 3.56
CA LEU A 548 -28.89 -9.17 4.95
C LEU A 548 -29.32 -7.80 5.52
N MET A 549 -29.40 -6.75 4.69
CA MET A 549 -29.93 -5.45 5.09
C MET A 549 -31.42 -5.51 5.48
N LEU A 550 -32.21 -6.26 4.71
CA LEU A 550 -33.61 -6.54 5.02
C LEU A 550 -33.73 -7.44 6.27
N GLU A 551 -32.93 -8.50 6.37
CA GLU A 551 -32.96 -9.45 7.49
C GLU A 551 -32.63 -8.79 8.85
N TYR A 552 -31.53 -8.04 8.92
CA TYR A 552 -31.12 -7.36 10.15
C TYR A 552 -31.91 -6.08 10.46
N ASN A 553 -32.89 -5.72 9.62
CA ASN A 553 -33.64 -4.46 9.67
C ASN A 553 -32.65 -3.29 9.84
N ILE A 554 -31.80 -3.11 8.81
CA ILE A 554 -30.79 -2.03 8.74
C ILE A 554 -31.42 -0.70 8.29
N ILE A 555 -32.50 -0.78 7.53
CA ILE A 555 -33.15 0.35 6.86
C ILE A 555 -34.59 0.43 7.39
N ASP A 556 -34.90 1.50 8.15
CA ASP A 556 -36.23 1.70 8.73
C ASP A 556 -37.26 2.23 7.72
N ASN A 557 -36.81 2.84 6.61
CA ASN A 557 -37.71 3.38 5.59
C ASN A 557 -38.29 2.27 4.70
N LYS A 558 -39.62 2.09 4.75
CA LYS A 558 -40.38 1.13 3.95
C LYS A 558 -40.22 1.34 2.45
N ASP A 559 -40.15 2.58 1.97
CA ASP A 559 -40.04 2.85 0.54
C ASP A 559 -38.67 2.37 0.00
N THR A 560 -37.62 2.59 0.79
CA THR A 560 -36.27 2.08 0.50
C THR A 560 -36.20 0.55 0.63
N GLN A 561 -36.91 -0.07 1.59
CA GLN A 561 -37.05 -1.53 1.63
C GLN A 561 -37.73 -2.07 0.37
N LEU A 562 -38.82 -1.45 -0.09
CA LEU A 562 -39.54 -1.85 -1.31
C LEU A 562 -38.68 -1.69 -2.58
N GLN A 563 -37.88 -0.63 -2.67
CA GLN A 563 -36.90 -0.46 -3.74
C GLN A 563 -35.87 -1.60 -3.77
N ILE A 564 -35.37 -2.04 -2.61
CA ILE A 564 -34.45 -3.18 -2.50
C ILE A 564 -35.15 -4.49 -2.88
N ILE A 565 -36.39 -4.70 -2.44
CA ILE A 565 -37.17 -5.90 -2.79
C ILE A 565 -37.38 -5.98 -4.31
N SER A 566 -37.82 -4.89 -4.94
CA SER A 566 -37.97 -4.80 -6.40
C SER A 566 -36.64 -5.02 -7.15
N THR A 567 -35.53 -4.53 -6.58
CA THR A 567 -34.16 -4.77 -7.11
C THR A 567 -33.79 -6.26 -7.06
N LEU A 568 -34.10 -6.95 -5.96
CA LEU A 568 -33.85 -8.38 -5.81
C LEU A 568 -34.74 -9.21 -6.75
N GLU A 569 -36.04 -8.92 -6.79
CA GLU A 569 -37.04 -9.61 -7.63
C GLU A 569 -36.78 -9.43 -9.13
N SER A 570 -36.07 -8.38 -9.53
CA SER A 570 -35.65 -8.13 -10.93
C SER A 570 -34.56 -9.09 -11.45
N THR A 571 -34.03 -10.00 -10.62
CA THR A 571 -33.02 -10.99 -11.02
C THR A 571 -33.36 -12.40 -10.54
N ASP A 572 -33.07 -13.43 -11.33
CA ASP A 572 -33.32 -14.83 -10.95
C ASP A 572 -32.58 -15.28 -9.69
N VAL A 573 -31.42 -14.69 -9.40
CA VAL A 573 -30.63 -14.96 -8.19
C VAL A 573 -31.24 -14.22 -7.01
N GLY A 574 -31.48 -12.91 -7.15
CA GLY A 574 -32.07 -12.09 -6.10
C GLY A 574 -33.45 -12.57 -5.67
N LYS A 575 -34.29 -12.97 -6.62
CA LYS A 575 -35.60 -13.56 -6.35
C LYS A 575 -35.50 -14.82 -5.49
N LYS A 576 -34.65 -15.79 -5.86
CA LYS A 576 -34.46 -17.03 -5.08
C LYS A 576 -33.94 -16.77 -3.66
N MET A 577 -33.01 -15.82 -3.51
CA MET A 577 -32.47 -15.47 -2.20
C MET A 577 -33.48 -14.68 -1.34
N TYR A 578 -34.32 -13.87 -1.96
CA TYR A 578 -35.41 -13.17 -1.29
C TYR A 578 -36.57 -14.11 -0.90
N GLU A 579 -36.91 -15.09 -1.74
CA GLU A 579 -37.84 -16.18 -1.40
C GLU A 579 -37.33 -16.96 -0.17
N GLN A 580 -36.04 -17.35 -0.16
CA GLN A 580 -35.40 -17.98 1.01
C GLN A 580 -35.40 -17.10 2.26
N LEU A 581 -35.21 -15.78 2.12
CA LEU A 581 -35.33 -14.84 3.24
C LEU A 581 -36.77 -14.79 3.77
N CYS A 582 -37.76 -14.74 2.88
CA CYS A 582 -39.18 -14.73 3.24
C CYS A 582 -39.62 -16.03 3.94
N ASP A 583 -39.12 -17.18 3.47
CA ASP A 583 -39.37 -18.47 4.09
C ASP A 583 -38.75 -18.56 5.49
N ARG A 584 -37.47 -18.17 5.66
CA ARG A 584 -36.83 -18.10 6.99
C ARG A 584 -37.54 -17.12 7.94
N GLN A 585 -38.00 -15.98 7.45
CA GLN A 585 -38.83 -15.07 8.25
C GLN A 585 -40.19 -15.67 8.61
N ARG A 586 -40.80 -16.48 7.73
CA ARG A 586 -42.08 -17.16 8.00
C ARG A 586 -41.89 -18.25 9.05
N GLU A 587 -40.82 -19.03 8.94
CA GLU A 587 -40.44 -20.04 9.94
C GLU A 587 -40.16 -19.41 11.30
N LEU A 588 -39.41 -18.31 11.36
CA LEU A 588 -39.16 -17.57 12.61
C LEU A 588 -40.46 -17.07 13.25
N LYS A 589 -41.36 -16.47 12.45
CA LYS A 589 -42.69 -16.02 12.92
C LYS A 589 -43.56 -17.18 13.37
N GLU A 590 -43.47 -18.34 12.72
CA GLU A 590 -44.19 -19.54 13.13
C GLU A 590 -43.61 -20.17 14.41
N LEU A 591 -42.29 -20.18 14.59
CA LEU A 591 -41.64 -20.60 15.84
C LEU A 591 -42.04 -19.68 17.00
N GLN A 592 -42.06 -18.36 16.79
CA GLN A 592 -42.57 -17.40 17.77
C GLN A 592 -44.05 -17.66 18.11
N ARG A 593 -44.90 -17.93 17.10
CA ARG A 593 -46.30 -18.34 17.28
C ARG A 593 -46.43 -19.68 18.04
N LYS A 594 -45.50 -20.61 17.83
CA LYS A 594 -45.39 -21.91 18.53
C LYS A 594 -44.68 -21.80 19.89
N GLY A 595 -44.53 -20.61 20.47
CA GLY A 595 -44.02 -20.39 21.82
C GLY A 595 -42.49 -20.37 21.97
N GLY A 596 -41.75 -20.37 20.86
CA GLY A 596 -40.29 -20.27 20.84
C GLY A 596 -39.54 -21.60 20.71
N PRO A 597 -38.20 -21.56 20.77
CA PRO A 597 -37.37 -22.76 20.77
C PRO A 597 -37.49 -23.51 22.10
N THR A 598 -37.49 -24.84 22.05
CA THR A 598 -37.50 -25.69 23.26
C THR A 598 -36.12 -25.83 23.90
N ARG A 599 -35.04 -25.55 23.17
CA ARG A 599 -33.65 -25.57 23.65
C ARG A 599 -32.88 -24.35 23.18
N LEU A 600 -32.06 -23.78 24.05
CA LEU A 600 -31.25 -22.59 23.79
C LEU A 600 -29.89 -22.69 24.50
N THR A 601 -28.83 -22.23 23.84
CA THR A 601 -27.48 -22.09 24.41
C THR A 601 -26.92 -20.74 24.04
N LEU A 602 -26.36 -20.00 24.99
CA LEU A 602 -25.73 -18.70 24.73
C LEU A 602 -24.20 -18.85 24.52
N PRO A 603 -23.57 -18.01 23.66
CA PRO A 603 -22.12 -17.97 23.52
C PRO A 603 -21.41 -17.53 24.80
N SER A 604 -20.20 -18.05 25.07
CA SER A 604 -19.40 -17.77 26.29
C SER A 604 -19.10 -16.30 26.57
N LYS A 605 -19.24 -15.39 25.59
CA LYS A 605 -19.08 -13.95 25.78
C LYS A 605 -20.35 -13.22 26.22
N SER A 606 -21.50 -13.89 26.28
CA SER A 606 -22.78 -13.30 26.67
C SER A 606 -22.81 -12.85 28.14
N THR A 607 -23.54 -11.77 28.37
CA THR A 607 -23.75 -11.10 29.65
C THR A 607 -25.24 -11.08 30.03
N ASP A 608 -25.56 -10.65 31.25
CA ASP A 608 -26.94 -10.46 31.71
C ASP A 608 -27.75 -9.54 30.77
N ALA A 609 -27.10 -8.52 30.18
CA ALA A 609 -27.72 -7.60 29.23
C ALA A 609 -27.97 -8.23 27.84
N ASP A 610 -27.26 -9.29 27.46
CA ASP A 610 -27.52 -10.04 26.24
C ASP A 610 -28.70 -10.99 26.43
N LEU A 611 -28.73 -11.70 27.56
CA LEU A 611 -29.84 -12.58 27.94
C LEU A 611 -31.14 -11.80 28.14
N ALA A 612 -31.10 -10.64 28.81
CA ALA A 612 -32.25 -9.76 28.98
C ALA A 612 -32.79 -9.25 27.63
N ARG A 613 -31.91 -8.81 26.71
CA ARG A 613 -32.32 -8.36 25.36
C ARG A 613 -32.91 -9.50 24.54
N LEU A 614 -32.28 -10.69 24.59
CA LEU A 614 -32.77 -11.88 23.89
C LEU A 614 -34.19 -12.24 24.36
N LEU A 615 -34.39 -12.44 25.66
CA LEU A 615 -35.68 -12.84 26.22
C LEU A 615 -36.76 -11.74 26.11
N SER A 616 -36.37 -10.47 26.02
CA SER A 616 -37.32 -9.37 25.75
C SER A 616 -37.73 -9.25 24.27
N SER A 617 -37.07 -9.96 23.35
CA SER A 617 -37.24 -9.79 21.90
C SER A 617 -38.08 -10.88 21.21
N GLY A 618 -38.57 -11.87 21.95
CA GLY A 618 -39.31 -12.98 21.36
C GLY A 618 -40.14 -13.79 22.37
N SER A 619 -40.96 -14.70 21.83
CA SER A 619 -41.67 -15.69 22.64
C SER A 619 -40.70 -16.83 23.00
N PHE A 620 -40.51 -17.08 24.29
CA PHE A 620 -39.70 -18.19 24.84
C PHE A 620 -40.50 -19.04 25.85
N GLY A 621 -41.84 -18.96 25.80
CA GLY A 621 -42.72 -19.65 26.75
C GLY A 621 -42.56 -21.18 26.77
N ASN A 622 -42.10 -21.77 25.67
CA ASN A 622 -41.88 -23.22 25.52
C ASN A 622 -40.41 -23.63 25.69
N LEU A 623 -39.54 -22.75 26.19
CA LEU A 623 -38.12 -23.06 26.42
C LEU A 623 -37.95 -24.01 27.61
N GLU A 624 -37.60 -25.27 27.34
CA GLU A 624 -37.43 -26.32 28.35
C GLU A 624 -35.98 -26.49 28.81
N ASN A 625 -35.00 -26.21 27.93
CA ASN A 625 -33.57 -26.39 28.21
C ASN A 625 -32.79 -25.11 27.90
N LEU A 626 -32.15 -24.50 28.91
CA LEU A 626 -31.29 -23.32 28.74
C LEU A 626 -29.87 -23.61 29.24
N SER A 627 -28.87 -23.38 28.37
CA SER A 627 -27.46 -23.47 28.72
C SER A 627 -26.77 -22.11 28.67
N LEU A 628 -26.26 -21.69 29.83
CA LEU A 628 -25.46 -20.49 30.06
C LEU A 628 -24.03 -20.86 30.49
N ALA A 629 -23.60 -22.10 30.25
CA ALA A 629 -22.26 -22.56 30.64
C ALA A 629 -21.14 -21.72 30.00
N PHE A 630 -20.11 -21.42 30.80
CA PHE A 630 -18.97 -20.56 30.45
C PHE A 630 -19.35 -19.14 30.00
N THR A 631 -20.50 -18.61 30.42
CA THR A 631 -20.93 -17.24 30.09
C THR A 631 -20.68 -16.24 31.21
N ASN A 632 -20.54 -14.96 30.87
CA ASN A 632 -20.35 -13.86 31.82
C ASN A 632 -21.67 -13.36 32.43
N VAL A 633 -22.60 -14.28 32.73
CA VAL A 633 -23.84 -13.97 33.48
C VAL A 633 -23.57 -13.96 34.99
N THR A 634 -24.35 -13.15 35.70
CA THR A 634 -24.32 -13.03 37.16
C THR A 634 -25.69 -13.39 37.75
N SER A 635 -25.84 -13.34 39.08
CA SER A 635 -27.18 -13.46 39.72
C SER A 635 -28.22 -12.46 39.19
N ALA A 636 -27.81 -11.34 38.55
CA ALA A 636 -28.74 -10.35 38.00
C ALA A 636 -29.63 -10.89 36.85
N CYS A 637 -29.23 -11.98 36.17
CA CYS A 637 -30.11 -12.62 35.17
C CYS A 637 -31.29 -13.40 35.76
N ALA A 638 -31.34 -13.66 37.08
CA ALA A 638 -32.42 -14.45 37.68
C ALA A 638 -33.81 -13.85 37.38
N GLU A 639 -33.94 -12.52 37.43
CA GLU A 639 -35.12 -11.73 37.04
C GLU A 639 -35.61 -11.95 35.58
N GLN A 640 -34.75 -12.49 34.72
CA GLN A 640 -35.10 -12.85 33.35
C GLN A 640 -35.37 -14.36 33.22
N LEU A 641 -34.65 -15.19 33.99
CA LEU A 641 -34.84 -16.64 34.02
C LEU A 641 -36.20 -17.05 34.57
N ILE A 642 -36.73 -16.36 35.59
CA ILE A 642 -38.06 -16.63 36.15
C ILE A 642 -39.22 -16.36 35.17
N LYS A 643 -38.95 -15.74 34.02
CA LYS A 643 -39.93 -15.50 32.94
C LYS A 643 -40.06 -16.69 31.97
N LEU A 644 -39.42 -17.82 32.26
CA LEU A 644 -39.40 -19.04 31.44
C LEU A 644 -40.25 -20.14 32.11
N PRO A 645 -41.60 -20.13 31.95
CA PRO A 645 -42.50 -20.97 32.74
C PRO A 645 -42.35 -22.48 32.46
N SER A 646 -41.82 -22.86 31.29
CA SER A 646 -41.62 -24.25 30.90
C SER A 646 -40.21 -24.79 31.19
N LEU A 647 -39.34 -24.03 31.86
CA LEU A 647 -37.93 -24.39 32.01
C LEU A 647 -37.75 -25.61 32.94
N LYS A 648 -37.21 -26.70 32.38
CA LYS A 648 -36.94 -27.98 33.07
C LYS A 648 -35.45 -28.22 33.30
N GLN A 649 -34.58 -27.66 32.47
CA GLN A 649 -33.12 -27.84 32.57
C GLN A 649 -32.40 -26.50 32.45
N LEU A 650 -31.56 -26.19 33.45
CA LEU A 650 -30.75 -24.97 33.50
C LEU A 650 -29.29 -25.33 33.80
N ASN A 651 -28.38 -24.89 32.93
CA ASN A 651 -26.95 -25.11 33.07
C ASN A 651 -26.20 -23.79 33.25
N LEU A 652 -25.61 -23.59 34.44
CA LEU A 652 -24.89 -22.39 34.88
C LEU A 652 -23.39 -22.68 35.13
N TRP A 653 -22.86 -23.79 34.60
CA TRP A 653 -21.45 -24.20 34.80
C TRP A 653 -20.47 -23.07 34.47
N SER A 654 -19.55 -22.74 35.38
CA SER A 654 -18.50 -21.72 35.18
C SER A 654 -19.10 -20.35 34.83
N THR A 655 -20.05 -19.89 35.66
CA THR A 655 -20.67 -18.55 35.58
C THR A 655 -20.52 -17.81 36.91
N GLN A 656 -20.75 -16.49 36.92
CA GLN A 656 -20.68 -15.67 38.15
C GLN A 656 -22.03 -15.67 38.90
N PHE A 657 -22.79 -16.76 38.82
CA PHE A 657 -24.09 -16.91 39.43
C PHE A 657 -23.96 -17.38 40.89
N GLY A 658 -24.51 -16.61 41.85
CA GLY A 658 -24.45 -16.92 43.29
C GLY A 658 -25.80 -16.90 44.01
N ASP A 659 -25.75 -17.11 45.32
CA ASP A 659 -26.86 -17.40 46.24
C ASP A 659 -28.10 -16.50 46.08
N ALA A 660 -27.90 -15.20 45.89
CA ALA A 660 -29.00 -14.24 45.72
C ALA A 660 -29.87 -14.56 44.50
N GLY A 661 -29.24 -14.94 43.38
CA GLY A 661 -29.95 -15.38 42.20
C GLY A 661 -30.58 -16.76 42.39
N LEU A 662 -29.88 -17.67 43.08
CA LEU A 662 -30.34 -19.04 43.30
C LEU A 662 -31.62 -19.09 44.14
N ARG A 663 -31.75 -18.20 45.13
CA ARG A 663 -32.97 -18.00 45.91
C ARG A 663 -34.15 -17.59 45.04
N VAL A 664 -33.98 -16.59 44.18
CA VAL A 664 -35.01 -16.14 43.21
C VAL A 664 -35.43 -17.27 42.26
N LEU A 665 -34.50 -18.12 41.80
CA LEU A 665 -34.86 -19.31 41.02
C LEU A 665 -35.66 -20.33 41.84
N SER A 666 -35.31 -20.54 43.12
CA SER A 666 -35.98 -21.50 44.00
C SER A 666 -37.40 -21.13 44.41
N GLU A 667 -37.74 -19.83 44.36
CA GLU A 667 -39.09 -19.32 44.66
C GLU A 667 -40.04 -19.41 43.45
N HIS A 668 -39.50 -19.38 42.23
CA HIS A 668 -40.30 -19.27 41.00
C HIS A 668 -40.22 -20.47 40.03
N LEU A 669 -39.05 -21.12 39.87
CA LEU A 669 -38.85 -22.21 38.90
C LEU A 669 -39.17 -23.59 39.48
N THR A 670 -40.37 -23.74 40.06
CA THR A 670 -40.81 -24.98 40.72
C THR A 670 -40.90 -26.20 39.79
N SER A 671 -40.90 -25.99 38.46
CA SER A 671 -40.89 -27.04 37.43
C SER A 671 -39.49 -27.57 37.07
N LEU A 672 -38.41 -26.98 37.59
CA LEU A 672 -37.04 -27.33 37.19
C LEU A 672 -36.65 -28.74 37.67
N GLN A 673 -36.03 -29.52 36.78
CA GLN A 673 -35.70 -30.94 36.98
C GLN A 673 -34.18 -31.21 36.96
N VAL A 674 -33.43 -30.43 36.18
CA VAL A 674 -31.97 -30.53 36.08
C VAL A 674 -31.36 -29.15 36.31
N LEU A 675 -30.44 -29.06 37.26
CA LEU A 675 -29.72 -27.83 37.57
C LEU A 675 -28.21 -28.13 37.70
N ASN A 676 -27.40 -27.43 36.92
CA ASN A 676 -25.94 -27.52 37.00
C ASN A 676 -25.33 -26.21 37.50
N LEU A 677 -24.72 -26.25 38.68
CA LEU A 677 -24.03 -25.17 39.39
C LEU A 677 -22.51 -25.41 39.46
N CYS A 678 -21.96 -26.32 38.66
CA CYS A 678 -20.53 -26.64 38.66
C CYS A 678 -19.66 -25.37 38.52
N GLU A 679 -18.60 -25.23 39.33
CA GLU A 679 -17.70 -24.06 39.32
C GLU A 679 -18.43 -22.69 39.44
N THR A 680 -19.51 -22.62 40.22
CA THR A 680 -20.17 -21.35 40.55
C THR A 680 -19.81 -20.87 41.97
N PRO A 681 -19.84 -19.55 42.25
CA PRO A 681 -19.55 -19.00 43.58
C PRO A 681 -20.64 -19.26 44.64
N VAL A 682 -21.55 -20.20 44.40
CA VAL A 682 -22.65 -20.59 45.29
C VAL A 682 -22.13 -21.21 46.59
N THR A 683 -22.82 -20.94 47.70
CA THR A 683 -22.57 -21.45 49.05
C THR A 683 -23.78 -22.19 49.61
N ASP A 684 -23.60 -22.89 50.74
CA ASP A 684 -24.67 -23.45 51.57
C ASP A 684 -25.91 -22.53 51.73
N SER A 685 -25.72 -21.21 51.88
CA SER A 685 -26.83 -20.26 52.04
C SER A 685 -27.71 -20.10 50.79
N GLY A 686 -27.12 -20.34 49.60
CA GLY A 686 -27.84 -20.46 48.35
C GLY A 686 -28.41 -21.86 48.15
N LEU A 687 -27.62 -22.90 48.44
CA LEU A 687 -28.03 -24.30 48.21
C LEU A 687 -29.23 -24.69 49.08
N LEU A 688 -29.28 -24.29 50.35
CA LEU A 688 -30.41 -24.53 51.24
C LEU A 688 -31.75 -23.98 50.71
N ALA A 689 -31.73 -22.93 49.87
CA ALA A 689 -32.94 -22.41 49.23
C ALA A 689 -33.55 -23.40 48.23
N LEU A 690 -32.74 -24.27 47.61
CA LEU A 690 -33.20 -25.32 46.69
C LEU A 690 -34.13 -26.34 47.36
N SER A 691 -34.21 -26.41 48.70
CA SER A 691 -35.10 -27.33 49.43
C SER A 691 -36.59 -27.15 49.14
N SER A 692 -37.01 -26.04 48.52
CA SER A 692 -38.36 -25.85 47.97
C SER A 692 -38.61 -26.63 46.66
N MET A 693 -37.55 -26.89 45.88
CA MET A 693 -37.62 -27.30 44.47
C MET A 693 -37.80 -28.81 44.29
N ARG A 694 -38.93 -29.33 44.80
CA ARG A 694 -39.25 -30.77 44.83
C ARG A 694 -39.27 -31.48 43.46
N SER A 695 -39.22 -30.76 42.35
CA SER A 695 -39.13 -31.29 40.99
C SER A 695 -37.70 -31.68 40.56
N LEU A 696 -36.67 -31.25 41.29
CA LEU A 696 -35.27 -31.55 40.97
C LEU A 696 -34.99 -33.06 41.03
N CYS A 697 -34.53 -33.59 39.90
CA CYS A 697 -34.11 -34.98 39.71
C CYS A 697 -32.58 -35.11 39.60
N SER A 698 -31.89 -34.06 39.11
CA SER A 698 -30.45 -34.04 38.87
C SER A 698 -29.86 -32.68 39.28
N LEU A 699 -28.85 -32.70 40.16
CA LEU A 699 -28.24 -31.50 40.74
C LEU A 699 -26.71 -31.64 40.78
N ASN A 700 -26.01 -30.84 39.97
CA ASN A 700 -24.54 -30.80 39.99
C ASN A 700 -24.08 -29.56 40.79
N MET A 701 -23.32 -29.81 41.86
CA MET A 701 -22.74 -28.83 42.80
C MET A 701 -21.20 -28.96 42.86
N ASN A 702 -20.59 -29.60 41.86
CA ASN A 702 -19.16 -29.85 41.76
C ASN A 702 -18.35 -28.54 41.84
N SER A 703 -17.28 -28.53 42.63
CA SER A 703 -16.43 -27.34 42.84
C SER A 703 -17.19 -26.09 43.35
N THR A 704 -18.25 -26.27 44.14
CA THR A 704 -18.96 -25.19 44.88
C THR A 704 -18.61 -25.20 46.37
N LYS A 705 -19.07 -24.20 47.14
CA LYS A 705 -18.84 -24.12 48.60
C LYS A 705 -19.97 -24.83 49.36
N LEU A 706 -20.03 -26.15 49.19
CA LEU A 706 -20.98 -27.05 49.83
C LEU A 706 -20.32 -27.78 51.01
N SER A 707 -20.96 -27.75 52.18
CA SER A 707 -20.59 -28.53 53.38
C SER A 707 -21.34 -29.87 53.49
N VAL A 708 -20.78 -30.80 54.29
CA VAL A 708 -21.39 -32.11 54.58
C VAL A 708 -22.79 -31.98 55.19
N ASP A 709 -22.94 -31.09 56.17
CA ASP A 709 -24.21 -30.88 56.87
C ASP A 709 -25.31 -30.42 55.90
N THR A 710 -24.98 -29.45 55.04
CA THR A 710 -25.92 -28.92 54.03
C THR A 710 -26.25 -29.96 52.96
N TYR A 711 -25.32 -30.84 52.59
CA TYR A 711 -25.58 -31.93 51.65
C TYR A 711 -26.62 -32.93 52.16
N GLU A 712 -26.44 -33.45 53.39
CA GLU A 712 -27.42 -34.38 53.99
C GLU A 712 -28.78 -33.70 54.24
N ASP A 713 -28.77 -32.43 54.64
CA ASP A 713 -29.98 -31.64 54.87
C ASP A 713 -30.78 -31.39 53.56
N LEU A 714 -30.10 -31.22 52.42
CA LEU A 714 -30.72 -31.13 51.09
C LEU A 714 -31.24 -32.48 50.59
N LYS A 715 -30.44 -33.54 50.76
CA LYS A 715 -30.78 -34.93 50.42
C LYS A 715 -32.00 -35.43 51.19
N ALA A 716 -32.19 -34.99 52.43
CA ALA A 716 -33.40 -35.24 53.22
C ALA A 716 -34.64 -34.45 52.73
N LYS A 717 -34.45 -33.26 52.14
CA LYS A 717 -35.53 -32.35 51.71
C LYS A 717 -35.95 -32.51 50.25
N LEU A 718 -35.12 -33.13 49.40
CA LEU A 718 -35.35 -33.34 47.97
C LEU A 718 -35.57 -34.83 47.61
N PRO A 719 -36.75 -35.42 47.91
CA PRO A 719 -36.98 -36.86 47.78
C PRO A 719 -37.01 -37.41 46.35
N ASN A 720 -37.03 -36.55 45.34
CA ASN A 720 -37.00 -36.93 43.91
C ASN A 720 -35.58 -36.90 43.30
N LEU A 721 -34.58 -36.49 44.07
CA LEU A 721 -33.21 -36.27 43.60
C LEU A 721 -32.48 -37.62 43.43
N LYS A 722 -32.07 -37.93 42.19
CA LYS A 722 -31.48 -39.22 41.80
C LYS A 722 -30.00 -39.11 41.44
N GLU A 723 -29.64 -38.00 40.80
CA GLU A 723 -28.28 -37.72 40.35
C GLU A 723 -27.75 -36.51 41.14
N VAL A 724 -26.65 -36.69 41.87
CA VAL A 724 -25.97 -35.59 42.54
C VAL A 724 -24.47 -35.70 42.30
N ASP A 725 -23.85 -34.61 41.86
CA ASP A 725 -22.39 -34.49 41.78
C ASP A 725 -21.92 -33.46 42.79
N VAL A 726 -21.13 -33.91 43.78
CA VAL A 726 -20.55 -33.10 44.86
C VAL A 726 -19.01 -33.11 44.82
N ARG A 727 -18.40 -33.64 43.75
CA ARG A 727 -16.94 -33.76 43.66
C ARG A 727 -16.25 -32.40 43.83
N TYR A 728 -15.11 -32.41 44.51
CA TYR A 728 -14.33 -31.21 44.84
C TYR A 728 -15.10 -30.17 45.70
N THR A 729 -16.02 -30.65 46.55
CA THR A 729 -16.61 -29.89 47.68
C THR A 729 -16.17 -30.51 49.01
N GLU A 730 -16.60 -29.97 50.15
CA GLU A 730 -16.33 -30.60 51.46
C GLU A 730 -17.22 -31.85 51.71
N ALA A 731 -18.21 -32.10 50.85
CA ALA A 731 -19.15 -33.22 50.92
C ALA A 731 -18.77 -34.43 50.02
N TRP A 732 -17.50 -34.54 49.60
CA TRP A 732 -16.98 -35.62 48.73
C TRP A 732 -15.99 -36.55 49.44
#